data_AF-A0A380NF49-F1
#
_entry.id   AF-A0A380NF49-F1
#
_cell.length_a   1.000
_cell.length_b   1.000
_cell.length_c   1.000
_cell.angle_alpha   90.00
_cell.angle_beta   90.00
_cell.angle_gamma   90.00
#
_symmetry.space_group_name_H-M   'P 1'
#
loop_
_entity.id
_entity.type
_entity.pdbx_description
1 polymer ?
#
loop_
_entity_poly.entity_id
_entity_poly.type
_entity_poly.pdbx_seq_one_letter_code
_entity_poly.pdbx_strand_id
1 'polypeptide(L)'
;MADVKREGGGLATAGAAPVDGGGGAGTARLLLWLVVTALGVRQLVALLRLPPGERFLDLEAWAAFGGVPRPSGELYADGGYSGTPFAALVLTPLKRAGEQGLGLGWTFGTLLLVVAVGVVAARALPRPAQGRTVLPAVPVAVALLLLSLPVRNTFFLGQTSVLPVLLVLLGCCVTRDARARGALIGVAAAFQPALLLFAVFLWCTGHRRAAGWTAGVFGAAAALAWAVLPEDSAAYWLRHPAGLGLGDPAEVANQSLYGLVLRLGLSGPVALLVLLAVAAVVCHVGLRRAVRYAEDGQTLLAVALTGCVAVAVAPVSWQHQLLWVLLTVAGRAGRGASDRYVWPVAVVLVMTLPARMLLPNMELLSPVRDNILLLTAVAAACCVPFLRRAEREFARPRPTVHAPPGASRLRGVPLLPFWRRVLTRPNLLLELLLIRVGYSAYSQVRMAAAGSRATAEAHGEQIHAIERFLLLDIEHRVNHAVFRTGWLEGFLNFYYTSFHFVVPLTVLGVLYVRRPDAYRWARTALGFATLLALLGFWLYPLAPPRLMPALGFIDTVHGVQDFSRPDYGSLTAFTNQYAAMPSLHFGWSLWCGVVVVALAPKLWMRLLGLLHPLFTVCAIVGTANHWVLDAVGGAMVVAAGFGLVHVLAGPRPRVRTGAMREPAPQPAPGAGPVPVAGSGQETGPVPEAVRDGATRAKGAGGGEPEAEGEGGRVPSPG
;
A
#
# COMPACT_ATOMS: atom_id res chain seq x y z
N MET A 1 -35.38 -38.07 -49.00
CA MET A 1 -36.51 -38.69 -48.28
C MET A 1 -36.07 -38.88 -46.83
N ALA A 2 -36.90 -38.50 -45.86
CA ALA A 2 -36.75 -38.72 -44.41
C ALA A 2 -35.42 -38.27 -43.71
N ASP A 3 -35.59 -37.15 -42.99
CA ASP A 3 -34.88 -36.70 -41.79
C ASP A 3 -34.77 -37.77 -40.67
N VAL A 4 -33.82 -37.61 -39.72
CA VAL A 4 -34.02 -37.67 -38.25
C VAL A 4 -32.70 -37.76 -37.44
N LYS A 5 -32.48 -36.71 -36.62
CA LYS A 5 -31.73 -36.61 -35.34
C LYS A 5 -30.29 -37.15 -35.19
N ARG A 6 -29.41 -36.21 -34.83
CA ARG A 6 -28.61 -36.31 -33.59
C ARG A 6 -28.64 -34.99 -32.82
N GLU A 7 -28.94 -35.07 -31.52
CA GLU A 7 -29.02 -33.92 -30.62
C GLU A 7 -27.61 -33.44 -30.21
N GLY A 8 -27.35 -32.14 -30.35
CA GLY A 8 -26.10 -31.51 -29.94
C GLY A 8 -26.30 -30.59 -28.73
N GLY A 9 -25.82 -31.00 -27.56
CA GLY A 9 -25.87 -30.19 -26.34
C GLY A 9 -24.98 -28.95 -26.46
N GLY A 10 -25.59 -27.76 -26.48
CA GLY A 10 -24.86 -26.50 -26.61
C GLY A 10 -24.11 -26.10 -25.34
N LEU A 11 -22.80 -26.36 -25.28
CA LEU A 11 -21.90 -25.49 -24.50
C LEU A 11 -21.76 -24.17 -25.24
N ALA A 12 -22.55 -23.16 -24.83
CA ALA A 12 -22.45 -21.82 -25.38
C ALA A 12 -21.14 -21.14 -24.93
N THR A 13 -20.06 -21.37 -25.67
CA THR A 13 -18.91 -20.46 -25.75
C THR A 13 -19.33 -19.17 -26.44
N ALA A 14 -20.14 -18.37 -25.74
CA ALA A 14 -20.63 -17.09 -26.23
C ALA A 14 -19.45 -16.14 -26.48
N GLY A 15 -19.03 -16.07 -27.75
CA GLY A 15 -18.04 -15.11 -28.22
C GLY A 15 -18.55 -13.70 -27.95
N ALA A 16 -17.70 -12.88 -27.32
CA ALA A 16 -17.95 -11.46 -27.28
C ALA A 16 -17.83 -10.93 -28.72
N ALA A 17 -18.94 -10.47 -29.30
CA ALA A 17 -18.91 -9.69 -30.52
C ALA A 17 -17.98 -8.48 -30.31
N PRO A 18 -17.07 -8.17 -31.25
CA PRO A 18 -16.20 -7.01 -31.12
C PRO A 18 -17.04 -5.74 -31.23
N VAL A 19 -17.23 -5.05 -30.10
CA VAL A 19 -17.66 -3.64 -30.13
C VAL A 19 -16.46 -2.83 -30.60
N ASP A 20 -16.55 -2.23 -31.79
CA ASP A 20 -15.52 -1.34 -32.36
C ASP A 20 -15.39 -0.01 -31.58
N GLY A 21 -14.87 -0.10 -30.37
CA GLY A 21 -14.69 0.99 -29.42
C GLY A 21 -13.48 1.87 -29.75
N GLY A 22 -13.49 2.54 -30.90
CA GLY A 22 -12.41 3.45 -31.33
C GLY A 22 -12.20 4.65 -30.39
N GLY A 23 -13.27 5.22 -29.84
CA GLY A 23 -13.22 6.49 -29.09
C GLY A 23 -12.68 6.39 -27.65
N GLY A 24 -12.99 5.33 -26.91
CA GLY A 24 -12.73 5.24 -25.46
C GLY A 24 -11.24 5.26 -25.06
N ALA A 25 -10.36 4.78 -25.93
CA ALA A 25 -8.92 4.84 -25.69
C ALA A 25 -8.35 6.26 -25.87
N GLY A 26 -8.97 7.07 -26.75
CA GLY A 26 -8.58 8.47 -26.98
C GLY A 26 -8.94 9.36 -25.81
N THR A 27 -10.18 9.23 -25.30
CA THR A 27 -10.67 10.02 -24.14
C THR A 27 -9.92 9.67 -22.86
N ALA A 28 -9.70 8.38 -22.57
CA ALA A 28 -8.90 7.95 -21.41
C ALA A 28 -7.46 8.52 -21.45
N ARG A 29 -6.83 8.55 -22.64
CA ARG A 29 -5.51 9.16 -22.83
C ARG A 29 -5.53 10.67 -22.63
N LEU A 30 -6.56 11.37 -23.10
CA LEU A 30 -6.75 12.81 -22.88
C LEU A 30 -6.85 13.13 -21.38
N LEU A 31 -7.69 12.39 -20.65
CA LEU A 31 -7.86 12.53 -19.20
C LEU A 31 -6.55 12.32 -18.44
N LEU A 32 -5.74 11.32 -18.83
CA LEU A 32 -4.42 11.09 -18.22
C LEU A 32 -3.45 12.26 -18.46
N TRP A 33 -3.46 12.88 -19.64
CA TRP A 33 -2.65 14.07 -19.91
C TRP A 33 -3.18 15.31 -19.18
N LEU A 34 -4.50 15.47 -19.04
CA LEU A 34 -5.09 16.54 -18.21
C LEU A 34 -4.65 16.40 -16.74
N VAL A 35 -4.57 15.17 -16.20
CA VAL A 35 -4.01 14.91 -14.87
C VAL A 35 -2.53 15.29 -14.81
N VAL A 36 -1.71 14.93 -15.81
CA VAL A 36 -0.30 15.34 -15.86
C VAL A 36 -0.15 16.87 -15.89
N THR A 37 -0.93 17.58 -16.71
CA THR A 37 -0.93 19.04 -16.79
C THR A 37 -1.37 19.66 -15.47
N ALA A 38 -2.45 19.18 -14.86
CA ALA A 38 -2.91 19.65 -13.56
C ALA A 38 -1.87 19.43 -12.45
N LEU A 39 -1.17 18.30 -12.45
CA LEU A 39 -0.05 18.04 -11.53
C LEU A 39 1.13 18.98 -11.79
N GLY A 40 1.52 19.22 -13.04
CA GLY A 40 2.58 20.16 -13.40
C GLY A 40 2.26 21.59 -12.96
N VAL A 41 1.05 22.07 -13.24
CA VAL A 41 0.54 23.38 -12.78
C VAL A 41 0.52 23.43 -11.25
N ARG A 42 0.11 22.36 -10.55
CA ARG A 42 0.13 22.31 -9.09
C ARG A 42 1.54 22.45 -8.52
N GLN A 43 2.57 21.86 -9.15
CA GLN A 43 3.96 22.04 -8.71
C GLN A 43 4.44 23.48 -8.92
N LEU A 44 4.15 24.07 -10.09
CA LEU A 44 4.49 25.47 -10.38
C LEU A 44 3.82 26.43 -9.39
N VAL A 45 2.51 26.26 -9.13
CA VAL A 45 1.76 27.08 -8.17
C VAL A 45 2.26 26.86 -6.74
N ALA A 46 2.63 25.64 -6.35
CA ALA A 46 3.19 25.38 -5.03
C ALA A 46 4.54 26.09 -4.81
N LEU A 47 5.42 26.06 -5.82
CA LEU A 47 6.69 26.78 -5.80
C LEU A 47 6.49 28.31 -5.77
N LEU A 48 5.62 28.85 -6.61
CA LEU A 48 5.34 30.29 -6.68
C LEU A 48 4.64 30.85 -5.44
N ARG A 49 4.09 30.00 -4.57
CA ARG A 49 3.50 30.39 -3.27
C ARG A 49 4.52 30.48 -2.14
N LEU A 50 5.71 29.90 -2.28
CA LEU A 50 6.77 30.03 -1.27
C LEU A 50 7.34 31.46 -1.29
N PRO A 51 7.74 32.03 -0.14
CA PRO A 51 8.58 33.23 -0.11
C PRO A 51 9.83 33.07 -0.99
N PRO A 52 10.39 34.15 -1.57
CA PRO A 52 11.55 34.05 -2.45
C PRO A 52 12.70 33.23 -1.84
N GLY A 53 13.14 33.57 -0.62
CA GLY A 53 14.20 32.88 0.13
C GLY A 53 13.80 31.55 0.82
N GLU A 54 12.68 30.95 0.41
CA GLU A 54 12.33 29.56 0.76
C GLU A 54 12.28 28.66 -0.49
N ARG A 55 12.65 29.19 -1.66
CA ARG A 55 12.63 28.48 -2.94
C ARG A 55 14.04 28.00 -3.26
N PHE A 56 14.18 26.72 -3.61
CA PHE A 56 15.44 26.16 -4.05
C PHE A 56 16.56 26.28 -3.00
N LEU A 57 16.27 25.92 -1.74
CA LEU A 57 17.18 26.12 -0.59
C LEU A 57 18.64 25.68 -0.87
N ASP A 58 18.86 24.52 -1.52
CA ASP A 58 20.21 24.04 -1.84
C ASP A 58 20.86 24.86 -2.98
N LEU A 59 20.05 25.41 -3.89
CA LEU A 59 20.49 26.31 -4.96
C LEU A 59 20.82 27.72 -4.41
N GLU A 60 20.11 28.17 -3.38
CA GLU A 60 20.29 29.45 -2.67
C GLU A 60 21.46 29.43 -1.68
N ALA A 61 21.64 28.33 -0.93
CA ALA A 61 22.86 28.10 -0.14
C ALA A 61 24.10 28.14 -1.05
N TRP A 62 23.99 27.56 -2.24
CA TRP A 62 24.96 27.66 -3.33
C TRP A 62 24.92 29.01 -4.09
N ALA A 63 23.99 29.93 -3.78
CA ALA A 63 23.92 31.30 -4.35
C ALA A 63 24.64 32.34 -3.50
N ALA A 64 24.78 32.10 -2.19
CA ALA A 64 25.61 32.93 -1.30
C ALA A 64 27.05 33.12 -1.83
N PHE A 65 27.54 32.17 -2.63
CA PHE A 65 28.83 32.21 -3.31
C PHE A 65 28.94 33.25 -4.45
N GLY A 66 27.83 33.89 -4.84
CA GLY A 66 27.75 34.71 -6.06
C GLY A 66 27.52 36.22 -5.87
N GLY A 67 27.40 36.73 -4.64
CA GLY A 67 26.98 38.12 -4.42
C GLY A 67 27.51 38.85 -3.17
N VAL A 68 28.04 38.14 -2.17
CA VAL A 68 28.71 38.75 -1.01
C VAL A 68 30.04 38.01 -0.77
N PRO A 69 31.20 38.69 -0.78
CA PRO A 69 32.46 38.06 -0.44
C PRO A 69 32.45 37.59 1.03
N ARG A 70 32.24 36.30 1.26
CA ARG A 70 32.58 35.69 2.55
C ARG A 70 34.10 35.47 2.61
N PRO A 71 34.75 35.62 3.78
CA PRO A 71 36.22 35.60 3.86
C PRO A 71 36.90 34.27 3.51
N SER A 72 36.15 33.17 3.34
CA SER A 72 36.70 31.80 3.29
C SER A 72 36.68 31.11 1.92
N GLY A 73 35.86 31.53 0.95
CA GLY A 73 35.91 31.02 -0.43
C GLY A 73 35.60 29.51 -0.66
N GLU A 74 35.45 28.68 0.37
CA GLU A 74 35.21 27.23 0.23
C GLU A 74 33.72 26.91 -0.08
N LEU A 75 33.48 26.10 -1.11
CA LEU A 75 32.14 25.66 -1.57
C LEU A 75 31.36 24.87 -0.50
N TYR A 76 32.09 24.25 0.43
CA TYR A 76 31.55 23.34 1.46
C TYR A 76 31.51 23.96 2.87
N ALA A 77 31.92 25.22 3.02
CA ALA A 77 31.81 25.94 4.29
C ALA A 77 30.36 25.99 4.78
N ASP A 78 30.17 25.91 6.09
CA ASP A 78 28.87 25.84 6.79
C ASP A 78 27.95 24.68 6.38
N GLY A 79 28.42 23.73 5.56
CA GLY A 79 27.64 22.55 5.14
C GLY A 79 26.50 22.84 4.15
N GLY A 80 26.42 24.04 3.58
CA GLY A 80 25.30 24.49 2.74
C GLY A 80 25.18 23.80 1.37
N TYR A 81 26.21 23.12 0.88
CA TYR A 81 26.21 22.39 -0.38
C TYR A 81 26.68 20.95 -0.20
N SER A 82 25.93 19.99 -0.76
CA SER A 82 26.20 18.54 -0.63
C SER A 82 26.46 17.83 -1.97
N GLY A 83 26.49 18.57 -3.08
CA GLY A 83 26.75 18.03 -4.42
C GLY A 83 28.24 17.86 -4.73
N THR A 84 28.57 17.33 -5.92
CA THR A 84 29.97 17.19 -6.37
C THR A 84 30.54 18.53 -6.87
N PRO A 85 31.88 18.68 -6.90
CA PRO A 85 32.54 19.84 -7.54
C PRO A 85 32.23 19.93 -9.04
N PHE A 86 32.11 18.78 -9.73
CA PHE A 86 31.70 18.73 -11.13
C PHE A 86 30.27 19.25 -11.34
N ALA A 87 29.33 18.88 -10.45
CA ALA A 87 27.98 19.41 -10.49
C ALA A 87 27.96 20.93 -10.25
N ALA A 88 28.74 21.44 -9.30
CA ALA A 88 28.85 22.89 -9.07
C ALA A 88 29.37 23.61 -10.33
N LEU A 89 30.43 23.10 -10.95
CA LEU A 89 31.01 23.65 -12.19
C LEU A 89 30.00 23.70 -13.35
N VAL A 90 29.28 22.61 -13.60
CA VAL A 90 28.31 22.52 -14.71
C VAL A 90 27.06 23.37 -14.46
N LEU A 91 26.62 23.50 -13.20
CA LEU A 91 25.39 24.22 -12.87
C LEU A 91 25.60 25.73 -12.70
N THR A 92 26.81 26.19 -12.36
CA THR A 92 27.17 27.62 -12.23
C THR A 92 26.63 28.51 -13.37
N PRO A 93 26.87 28.20 -14.67
CA PRO A 93 26.34 29.01 -15.77
C PRO A 93 24.81 28.91 -15.90
N LEU A 94 24.22 27.74 -15.62
CA LEU A 94 22.77 27.50 -15.73
C LEU A 94 21.97 28.31 -14.71
N LYS A 95 22.56 28.56 -13.53
CA LYS A 95 21.95 29.31 -12.41
C LYS A 95 21.79 30.79 -12.69
N ARG A 96 22.83 31.46 -13.21
CA ARG A 96 22.80 32.90 -13.53
C ARG A 96 21.67 33.26 -14.50
N ALA A 97 21.34 32.34 -15.42
CA ALA A 97 20.19 32.48 -16.33
C ALA A 97 18.83 32.17 -15.65
N GLY A 98 18.81 31.35 -14.61
CA GLY A 98 17.59 30.97 -13.87
C GLY A 98 17.14 32.00 -12.84
N GLU A 99 18.08 32.67 -12.16
CA GLU A 99 17.82 33.73 -11.18
C GLU A 99 17.15 34.96 -11.83
N GLN A 100 17.60 35.32 -13.04
CA GLN A 100 16.98 36.37 -13.87
C GLN A 100 15.54 36.03 -14.32
N GLY A 101 15.14 34.76 -14.26
CA GLY A 101 13.86 34.24 -14.74
C GLY A 101 12.89 33.77 -13.64
N LEU A 102 13.05 34.25 -12.40
CA LEU A 102 12.20 33.88 -11.23
C LEU A 102 12.11 32.35 -10.98
N GLY A 103 13.12 31.57 -11.40
CA GLY A 103 13.12 30.11 -11.29
C GLY A 103 12.19 29.37 -12.27
N LEU A 104 11.51 30.07 -13.18
CA LEU A 104 10.62 29.46 -14.17
C LEU A 104 11.39 28.51 -15.10
N GLY A 105 12.55 28.96 -15.62
CA GLY A 105 13.40 28.16 -16.49
C GLY A 105 13.86 26.85 -15.85
N TRP A 106 14.26 26.91 -14.56
CA TRP A 106 14.60 25.71 -13.78
C TRP A 106 13.40 24.77 -13.65
N THR A 107 12.23 25.31 -13.30
CA THR A 107 10.99 24.53 -13.14
C THR A 107 10.57 23.83 -14.42
N PHE A 108 10.57 24.53 -15.57
CA PHE A 108 10.27 23.93 -16.86
C PHE A 108 11.33 22.91 -17.31
N GLY A 109 12.61 23.17 -17.02
CA GLY A 109 13.71 22.22 -17.26
C GLY A 109 13.54 20.93 -16.45
N THR A 110 13.29 21.02 -15.14
CA THR A 110 13.01 19.86 -14.27
C THR A 110 11.76 19.12 -14.74
N LEU A 111 10.69 19.82 -15.13
CA LEU A 111 9.47 19.20 -15.68
C LEU A 111 9.77 18.43 -16.97
N LEU A 112 10.58 18.99 -17.88
CA LEU A 112 10.99 18.31 -19.11
C LEU A 112 11.84 17.07 -18.83
N LEU A 113 12.76 17.12 -17.86
CA LEU A 113 13.53 15.96 -17.40
C LEU A 113 12.64 14.87 -16.83
N VAL A 114 11.64 15.23 -16.00
CA VAL A 114 10.64 14.29 -15.45
C VAL A 114 9.81 13.64 -16.57
N VAL A 115 9.37 14.41 -17.56
CA VAL A 115 8.67 13.87 -18.74
C VAL A 115 9.58 12.91 -19.53
N ALA A 116 10.85 13.27 -19.74
CA ALA A 116 11.82 12.43 -20.44
C ALA A 116 12.06 11.09 -19.71
N VAL A 117 12.24 11.11 -18.38
CA VAL A 117 12.35 9.89 -17.56
C VAL A 117 11.10 9.03 -17.69
N GLY A 118 9.90 9.61 -17.60
CA GLY A 118 8.64 8.88 -17.75
C GLY A 118 8.47 8.25 -19.14
N VAL A 119 8.87 8.96 -20.19
CA VAL A 119 8.86 8.48 -21.58
C VAL A 119 9.85 7.32 -21.80
N VAL A 120 11.09 7.45 -21.31
CA VAL A 120 12.10 6.39 -21.45
C VAL A 120 11.71 5.15 -20.64
N ALA A 121 11.27 5.32 -19.39
CA ALA A 121 10.81 4.23 -18.55
C ALA A 121 9.59 3.50 -19.16
N ALA A 122 8.56 4.21 -19.61
CA ALA A 122 7.39 3.59 -20.25
C ALA A 122 7.73 2.81 -21.53
N ARG A 123 8.72 3.26 -22.31
CA ARG A 123 9.20 2.56 -23.53
C ARG A 123 10.07 1.34 -23.21
N ALA A 124 10.76 1.33 -22.07
CA ALA A 124 11.64 0.25 -21.62
C ALA A 124 10.90 -0.91 -20.90
N LEU A 125 9.56 -0.87 -20.81
CA LEU A 125 8.77 -1.94 -20.19
C LEU A 125 8.79 -3.26 -21.00
N PRO A 126 8.82 -4.45 -20.34
CA PRO A 126 8.89 -5.73 -21.05
C PRO A 126 7.71 -6.05 -21.97
N ARG A 127 8.00 -6.53 -23.19
CA ARG A 127 7.00 -7.09 -24.14
C ARG A 127 6.22 -8.25 -23.49
N PRO A 128 4.90 -8.41 -23.77
CA PRO A 128 4.15 -7.87 -24.91
C PRO A 128 3.53 -6.47 -24.70
N ALA A 129 3.94 -5.69 -23.69
CA ALA A 129 3.39 -4.36 -23.43
C ALA A 129 3.58 -3.32 -24.56
N GLN A 130 4.35 -3.63 -25.62
CA GLN A 130 4.54 -2.77 -26.79
C GLN A 130 3.38 -2.95 -27.79
N GLY A 131 2.31 -2.18 -27.54
CA GLY A 131 1.12 -2.04 -28.38
C GLY A 131 0.30 -0.84 -27.88
N ARG A 132 -1.04 -0.91 -27.99
CA ARG A 132 -1.98 0.13 -27.47
C ARG A 132 -1.76 0.47 -25.98
N THR A 133 -1.06 -0.37 -25.21
CA THR A 133 -0.74 -0.19 -23.79
C THR A 133 0.43 0.76 -23.48
N VAL A 134 1.32 1.10 -24.42
CA VAL A 134 2.40 2.08 -24.15
C VAL A 134 1.85 3.52 -24.09
N LEU A 135 0.83 3.81 -24.90
CA LEU A 135 0.20 5.12 -25.00
C LEU A 135 -0.36 5.67 -23.67
N PRO A 136 -1.08 4.89 -22.83
CA PRO A 136 -1.44 5.31 -21.48
C PRO A 136 -0.30 5.16 -20.46
N ALA A 137 0.71 4.31 -20.71
CA ALA A 137 1.80 4.11 -19.76
C ALA A 137 2.70 5.35 -19.58
N VAL A 138 2.89 6.15 -20.64
CA VAL A 138 3.66 7.41 -20.57
C VAL A 138 3.06 8.41 -19.58
N PRO A 139 1.80 8.89 -19.74
CA PRO A 139 1.25 9.88 -18.80
C PRO A 139 1.06 9.30 -17.39
N VAL A 140 0.81 7.99 -17.23
CA VAL A 140 0.82 7.35 -15.90
C VAL A 140 2.20 7.42 -15.26
N ALA A 141 3.27 7.09 -15.99
CA ALA A 141 4.64 7.19 -15.46
C ALA A 141 4.99 8.63 -15.08
N VAL A 142 4.65 9.61 -15.92
CA VAL A 142 4.88 11.05 -15.63
C VAL A 142 4.06 11.51 -14.41
N ALA A 143 2.79 11.11 -14.29
CA ALA A 143 1.97 11.44 -13.12
C ALA A 143 2.52 10.85 -11.83
N LEU A 144 2.97 9.59 -11.84
CA LEU A 144 3.61 8.94 -10.68
C LEU A 144 4.93 9.62 -10.30
N LEU A 145 5.74 10.01 -11.30
CA LEU A 145 6.97 10.79 -11.07
C LEU A 145 6.63 12.14 -10.42
N LEU A 146 5.68 12.91 -10.97
CA LEU A 146 5.27 14.22 -10.43
C LEU A 146 4.67 14.16 -9.02
N LEU A 147 4.02 13.06 -8.66
CA LEU A 147 3.52 12.82 -7.30
C LEU A 147 4.62 12.38 -6.31
N SER A 148 5.72 11.82 -6.82
CA SER A 148 6.76 11.23 -5.98
C SER A 148 7.53 12.26 -5.16
N LEU A 149 7.85 11.89 -3.92
CA LEU A 149 8.63 12.64 -2.95
C LEU A 149 10.02 13.03 -3.52
N PRO A 150 10.78 12.15 -4.21
CA PRO A 150 12.06 12.56 -4.76
C PRO A 150 11.94 13.73 -5.75
N VAL A 151 10.95 13.70 -6.65
CA VAL A 151 10.70 14.78 -7.63
C VAL A 151 10.14 16.03 -6.95
N ARG A 152 9.24 15.89 -5.97
CA ARG A 152 8.74 17.01 -5.16
C ARG A 152 9.88 17.73 -4.44
N ASN A 153 10.79 16.99 -3.83
CA ASN A 153 11.98 17.54 -3.17
C ASN A 153 12.94 18.14 -4.20
N THR A 154 13.06 17.57 -5.41
CA THR A 154 13.85 18.15 -6.51
C THR A 154 13.36 19.56 -6.89
N PHE A 155 12.03 19.74 -7.02
CA PHE A 155 11.43 21.05 -7.28
C PHE A 155 11.61 22.04 -6.13
N PHE A 156 11.47 21.58 -4.88
CA PHE A 156 11.59 22.45 -3.70
C PHE A 156 13.04 22.88 -3.42
N LEU A 157 13.99 21.96 -3.54
CA LEU A 157 15.41 22.18 -3.22
C LEU A 157 16.22 22.76 -4.39
N GLY A 158 15.72 22.69 -5.63
CA GLY A 158 16.50 23.09 -6.80
C GLY A 158 17.58 22.07 -7.19
N GLN A 159 17.35 20.80 -6.87
CA GLN A 159 18.31 19.72 -7.09
C GLN A 159 18.30 19.19 -8.54
N THR A 160 19.35 18.47 -8.92
CA THR A 160 19.52 17.93 -10.29
C THR A 160 19.39 16.41 -10.41
N SER A 161 19.03 15.72 -9.33
CA SER A 161 19.00 14.25 -9.23
C SER A 161 18.15 13.50 -10.28
N VAL A 162 17.22 14.17 -10.95
CA VAL A 162 16.47 13.58 -12.09
C VAL A 162 17.38 13.40 -13.32
N LEU A 163 18.37 14.26 -13.54
CA LEU A 163 19.28 14.21 -14.69
C LEU A 163 20.19 12.96 -14.67
N PRO A 164 20.90 12.61 -13.58
CA PRO A 164 21.68 11.37 -13.52
C PRO A 164 20.83 10.11 -13.78
N VAL A 165 19.59 10.06 -13.27
CA VAL A 165 18.65 8.97 -13.53
C VAL A 165 18.30 8.88 -15.02
N LEU A 166 18.02 10.02 -15.66
CA LEU A 166 17.75 10.08 -17.10
C LEU A 166 18.94 9.61 -17.93
N LEU A 167 20.15 10.09 -17.62
CA LEU A 167 21.38 9.74 -18.35
C LEU A 167 21.66 8.22 -18.30
N VAL A 168 21.52 7.60 -17.13
CA VAL A 168 21.65 6.14 -16.97
C VAL A 168 20.54 5.38 -17.71
N LEU A 169 19.30 5.85 -17.63
CA LEU A 169 18.18 5.24 -18.37
C LEU A 169 18.38 5.31 -19.88
N LEU A 170 18.88 6.44 -20.41
CA LEU A 170 19.24 6.56 -21.83
C LEU A 170 20.36 5.58 -22.17
N GLY A 171 21.47 5.60 -21.42
CA GLY A 171 22.62 4.71 -21.64
C GLY A 171 22.24 3.23 -21.66
N CYS A 172 21.47 2.77 -20.67
CA CYS A 172 21.12 1.36 -20.50
C CYS A 172 19.93 0.89 -21.36
N CYS A 173 18.90 1.73 -21.57
CA CYS A 173 17.64 1.31 -22.21
C CYS A 173 17.48 1.78 -23.66
N VAL A 174 18.22 2.81 -24.10
CA VAL A 174 18.08 3.41 -25.44
C VAL A 174 19.36 3.23 -26.26
N THR A 175 20.51 3.56 -25.69
CA THR A 175 21.79 3.62 -26.42
C THR A 175 22.36 2.23 -26.66
N ARG A 176 22.72 1.93 -27.92
CA ARG A 176 23.36 0.66 -28.33
C ARG A 176 24.87 0.73 -28.45
N ASP A 177 25.41 1.89 -28.84
CA ASP A 177 26.86 2.08 -28.89
C ASP A 177 27.48 2.07 -27.48
N ALA A 178 28.63 1.40 -27.35
CA ALA A 178 29.32 1.23 -26.09
C ALA A 178 29.98 2.53 -25.59
N ARG A 179 30.43 3.41 -26.49
CA ARG A 179 31.07 4.69 -26.10
C ARG A 179 30.00 5.65 -25.57
N ALA A 180 28.94 5.87 -26.34
CA ALA A 180 27.83 6.74 -25.96
C ALA A 180 27.10 6.24 -24.70
N ARG A 181 26.87 4.91 -24.57
CA ARG A 181 26.35 4.32 -23.32
C ARG A 181 27.25 4.64 -22.13
N GLY A 182 28.56 4.37 -22.27
CA GLY A 182 29.51 4.58 -21.19
C GLY A 182 29.65 6.05 -20.80
N ALA A 183 29.69 6.95 -21.78
CA ALA A 183 29.79 8.38 -21.55
C ALA A 183 28.58 8.95 -20.79
N LEU A 184 27.35 8.58 -21.18
CA LEU A 184 26.13 9.02 -20.46
C LEU A 184 26.17 8.61 -18.99
N ILE A 185 26.57 7.36 -18.70
CA ILE A 185 26.63 6.82 -17.33
C ILE A 185 27.83 7.41 -16.57
N GLY A 186 28.95 7.71 -17.24
CA GLY A 186 30.11 8.39 -16.66
C GLY A 186 29.81 9.83 -16.24
N VAL A 187 29.08 10.58 -17.06
CA VAL A 187 28.57 11.92 -16.69
C VAL A 187 27.57 11.81 -15.54
N ALA A 188 26.68 10.82 -15.55
CA ALA A 188 25.76 10.58 -14.43
C ALA A 188 26.51 10.31 -13.12
N ALA A 189 27.60 9.51 -13.16
CA ALA A 189 28.46 9.26 -12.02
C ALA A 189 29.23 10.52 -11.57
N ALA A 190 29.57 11.44 -12.48
CA ALA A 190 30.21 12.71 -12.10
C ALA A 190 29.28 13.65 -11.32
N PHE A 191 27.97 13.60 -11.59
CA PHE A 191 26.94 14.25 -10.77
C PHE A 191 26.64 13.48 -9.47
N GLN A 192 26.66 12.14 -9.50
CA GLN A 192 26.35 11.30 -8.35
C GLN A 192 27.28 10.07 -8.29
N PRO A 193 28.40 10.11 -7.53
CA PRO A 193 29.46 9.10 -7.57
C PRO A 193 29.01 7.66 -7.31
N ALA A 194 27.95 7.47 -6.52
CA ALA A 194 27.32 6.16 -6.29
C ALA A 194 26.92 5.44 -7.59
N LEU A 195 26.62 6.17 -8.67
CA LEU A 195 26.26 5.60 -9.97
C LEU A 195 27.45 4.98 -10.72
N LEU A 196 28.70 5.13 -10.24
CA LEU A 196 29.84 4.38 -10.75
C LEU A 196 29.65 2.85 -10.59
N LEU A 197 28.77 2.41 -9.68
CA LEU A 197 28.30 1.03 -9.56
C LEU A 197 27.71 0.48 -10.88
N PHE A 198 27.16 1.34 -11.74
CA PHE A 198 26.69 0.92 -13.06
C PHE A 198 27.83 0.44 -13.98
N ALA A 199 29.08 0.86 -13.77
CA ALA A 199 30.23 0.29 -14.48
C ALA A 199 30.42 -1.20 -14.12
N VAL A 200 30.26 -1.56 -12.84
CA VAL A 200 30.31 -2.96 -12.37
C VAL A 200 29.14 -3.76 -12.97
N PHE A 201 27.92 -3.22 -12.94
CA PHE A 201 26.76 -3.85 -13.59
C PHE A 201 26.96 -4.05 -15.11
N LEU A 202 27.53 -3.07 -15.83
CA LEU A 202 27.87 -3.20 -17.24
C LEU A 202 28.95 -4.27 -17.47
N TRP A 203 29.96 -4.35 -16.61
CA TRP A 203 30.99 -5.37 -16.68
C TRP A 203 30.40 -6.78 -16.50
N CYS A 204 29.57 -6.98 -15.48
CA CYS A 204 28.90 -8.26 -15.20
C CYS A 204 27.89 -8.66 -16.28
N THR A 205 27.24 -7.71 -16.95
CA THR A 205 26.35 -7.98 -18.11
C THR A 205 27.09 -8.09 -19.45
N GLY A 206 28.42 -8.24 -19.44
CA GLY A 206 29.25 -8.43 -20.64
C GLY A 206 29.62 -7.15 -21.41
N HIS A 207 29.08 -5.99 -21.04
CA HIS A 207 29.30 -4.70 -21.69
C HIS A 207 30.61 -4.02 -21.25
N ARG A 208 31.72 -4.78 -21.20
CA ARG A 208 33.02 -4.36 -20.64
C ARG A 208 33.57 -3.06 -21.25
N ARG A 209 33.41 -2.85 -22.57
CA ARG A 209 33.81 -1.59 -23.24
C ARG A 209 33.04 -0.39 -22.67
N ALA A 210 31.73 -0.51 -22.46
CA ALA A 210 30.91 0.57 -21.90
C ALA A 210 31.24 0.85 -20.42
N ALA A 211 31.58 -0.20 -19.65
CA ALA A 211 32.09 -0.04 -18.28
C ALA A 211 33.41 0.76 -18.26
N GLY A 212 34.35 0.45 -19.16
CA GLY A 212 35.59 1.22 -19.31
C GLY A 212 35.35 2.69 -19.69
N TRP A 213 34.45 2.96 -20.64
CA TRP A 213 34.04 4.33 -20.98
C TRP A 213 33.34 5.06 -19.83
N THR A 214 32.58 4.35 -18.99
CA THR A 214 31.95 4.92 -17.79
C THR A 214 33.02 5.40 -16.79
N ALA A 215 33.98 4.55 -16.47
CA ALA A 215 35.09 4.91 -15.58
C ALA A 215 35.97 6.03 -16.18
N GLY A 216 36.27 5.96 -17.47
CA GLY A 216 37.08 6.97 -18.17
C GLY A 216 36.44 8.35 -18.22
N VAL A 217 35.14 8.44 -18.55
CA VAL A 217 34.42 9.72 -18.60
C VAL A 217 34.17 10.28 -17.20
N PHE A 218 33.90 9.43 -16.20
CA PHE A 218 33.86 9.85 -14.81
C PHE A 218 35.22 10.43 -14.36
N GLY A 219 36.32 9.73 -14.65
CA GLY A 219 37.68 10.20 -14.33
C GLY A 219 38.04 11.51 -15.02
N ALA A 220 37.69 11.67 -16.30
CA ALA A 220 37.90 12.91 -17.03
C ALA A 220 37.08 14.08 -16.46
N ALA A 221 35.82 13.84 -16.08
CA ALA A 221 34.96 14.84 -15.44
C ALA A 221 35.47 15.23 -14.04
N ALA A 222 35.95 14.27 -13.25
CA ALA A 222 36.56 14.53 -11.95
C ALA A 222 37.89 15.29 -12.08
N ALA A 223 38.74 14.95 -13.05
CA ALA A 223 39.98 15.66 -13.33
C ALA A 223 39.74 17.10 -13.81
N LEU A 224 38.72 17.33 -14.66
CA LEU A 224 38.29 18.67 -15.06
C LEU A 224 37.82 19.50 -13.86
N ALA A 225 37.02 18.91 -12.96
CA ALA A 225 36.59 19.58 -11.74
C ALA A 225 37.77 19.90 -10.82
N TRP A 226 38.75 19.01 -10.69
CA TRP A 226 39.97 19.25 -9.90
C TRP A 226 40.86 20.35 -10.51
N ALA A 227 40.92 20.44 -11.85
CA ALA A 227 41.70 21.47 -12.54
C ALA A 227 41.11 22.89 -12.41
N VAL A 228 39.79 23.00 -12.18
CA VAL A 228 39.09 24.29 -12.08
C VAL A 228 38.77 24.67 -10.63
N LEU A 229 38.48 23.69 -9.77
CA LEU A 229 38.12 23.84 -8.35
C LEU A 229 39.00 22.90 -7.50
N PRO A 230 40.33 23.15 -7.39
CA PRO A 230 41.26 22.22 -6.74
C PRO A 230 41.02 22.06 -5.24
N GLU A 231 40.75 23.16 -4.52
CA GLU A 231 40.55 23.15 -3.06
C GLU A 231 39.22 22.49 -2.68
N ASP A 232 38.13 22.82 -3.38
CA ASP A 232 36.83 22.18 -3.20
C ASP A 232 36.86 20.68 -3.58
N SER A 233 37.62 20.33 -4.62
CA SER A 233 37.80 18.92 -5.01
C SER A 233 38.60 18.14 -3.97
N ALA A 234 39.66 18.72 -3.41
CA ALA A 234 40.37 18.14 -2.27
C ALA A 234 39.44 18.01 -1.04
N ALA A 235 38.60 19.02 -0.77
CA ALA A 235 37.61 18.96 0.30
C ALA A 235 36.61 17.80 0.11
N TYR A 236 35.99 17.70 -1.07
CA TYR A 236 34.99 16.69 -1.36
C TYR A 236 35.53 15.26 -1.41
N TRP A 237 36.75 15.05 -1.92
CA TRP A 237 37.31 13.70 -2.08
C TRP A 237 38.14 13.22 -0.89
N LEU A 238 38.82 14.13 -0.18
CA LEU A 238 39.74 13.77 0.91
C LEU A 238 39.18 14.08 2.31
N ARG A 239 38.50 15.23 2.49
CA ARG A 239 37.92 15.62 3.79
C ARG A 239 36.51 15.02 3.98
N HIS A 240 35.71 14.98 2.92
CA HIS A 240 34.32 14.52 2.93
C HIS A 240 34.05 13.37 1.96
N PRO A 241 34.78 12.24 2.02
CA PRO A 241 34.90 11.27 0.93
C PRO A 241 33.55 10.88 0.30
N ALA A 242 33.31 11.39 -0.92
CA ALA A 242 32.06 11.24 -1.68
C ALA A 242 30.79 11.73 -0.95
N GLY A 243 30.89 12.86 -0.25
CA GLY A 243 29.82 13.53 0.48
C GLY A 243 29.69 13.14 1.96
N LEU A 244 30.60 12.33 2.50
CA LEU A 244 30.57 11.90 3.90
C LEU A 244 30.79 13.11 4.85
N GLY A 245 29.82 13.36 5.74
CA GLY A 245 29.89 14.49 6.68
C GLY A 245 29.51 15.86 6.10
N LEU A 246 28.91 15.90 4.90
CA LEU A 246 28.20 17.08 4.40
C LEU A 246 26.72 16.99 4.81
N GLY A 247 26.24 17.96 5.59
CA GLY A 247 24.96 17.87 6.29
C GLY A 247 24.99 16.89 7.46
N ASP A 248 23.89 16.79 8.22
CA ASP A 248 23.76 15.79 9.30
C ASP A 248 23.50 14.39 8.71
N PRO A 249 24.44 13.42 8.82
CA PRO A 249 24.25 12.10 8.23
C PRO A 249 23.19 11.27 8.97
N ALA A 250 22.80 11.63 10.21
CA ALA A 250 21.73 11.00 10.95
C ALA A 250 20.33 11.52 10.55
N GLU A 251 20.23 12.63 9.81
CA GLU A 251 18.96 13.25 9.43
C GLU A 251 18.07 12.28 8.63
N VAL A 252 16.76 12.30 8.88
CA VAL A 252 15.75 11.47 8.19
C VAL A 252 15.72 11.72 6.66
N ALA A 253 16.27 12.84 6.19
CA ALA A 253 16.49 13.10 4.77
C ALA A 253 17.55 12.17 4.15
N ASN A 254 18.55 11.72 4.90
CA ASN A 254 19.55 10.75 4.45
C ASN A 254 19.00 9.32 4.56
N GLN A 255 18.85 8.63 3.43
CA GLN A 255 18.33 7.27 3.29
C GLN A 255 19.42 6.30 2.78
N SER A 256 20.67 6.47 3.22
CA SER A 256 21.74 5.46 3.06
C SER A 256 21.78 4.47 4.22
N LEU A 257 22.42 3.30 4.01
CA LEU A 257 22.70 2.33 5.08
C LEU A 257 23.54 2.96 6.22
N TYR A 258 24.40 3.93 5.92
CA TYR A 258 25.16 4.66 6.92
C TYR A 258 24.26 5.50 7.83
N GLY A 259 23.32 6.26 7.24
CA GLY A 259 22.34 7.04 8.02
C GLY A 259 21.43 6.15 8.89
N LEU A 260 21.09 4.94 8.42
CA LEU A 260 20.40 3.93 9.24
C LEU A 260 21.23 3.49 10.45
N VAL A 261 22.51 3.15 10.25
CA VAL A 261 23.42 2.71 11.32
C VAL A 261 23.56 3.80 12.40
N LEU A 262 23.71 5.07 11.99
CA LEU A 262 23.77 6.21 12.91
C LEU A 262 22.45 6.41 13.67
N ARG A 263 21.30 6.35 13.00
CA ARG A 263 19.98 6.45 13.66
C ARG A 263 19.65 5.30 14.61
N LEU A 264 20.34 4.16 14.50
CA LEU A 264 20.28 3.07 15.47
C LEU A 264 21.21 3.29 16.69
N GLY A 265 21.90 4.43 16.76
CA GLY A 265 22.84 4.74 17.84
C GLY A 265 24.18 3.99 17.75
N LEU A 266 24.47 3.34 16.61
CA LEU A 266 25.70 2.57 16.43
C LEU A 266 26.82 3.49 15.93
N SER A 267 27.94 3.49 16.65
CA SER A 267 29.13 4.29 16.33
C SER A 267 30.44 3.50 16.51
N GLY A 268 31.57 4.08 16.10
CA GLY A 268 32.89 3.47 16.23
C GLY A 268 33.20 2.34 15.22
N PRO A 269 34.31 1.61 15.41
CA PRO A 269 34.82 0.66 14.42
C PRO A 269 33.90 -0.55 14.20
N VAL A 270 33.16 -1.00 15.22
CA VAL A 270 32.19 -2.09 15.08
C VAL A 270 31.02 -1.68 14.18
N ALA A 271 30.51 -0.45 14.31
CA ALA A 271 29.46 0.07 13.44
C ALA A 271 29.93 0.16 11.97
N LEU A 272 31.20 0.54 11.74
CA LEU A 272 31.80 0.54 10.41
C LEU A 272 31.93 -0.88 9.82
N LEU A 273 32.38 -1.86 10.62
CA LEU A 273 32.46 -3.26 10.17
C LEU A 273 31.07 -3.83 9.82
N VAL A 274 30.05 -3.55 10.64
CA VAL A 274 28.66 -3.93 10.39
C VAL A 274 28.14 -3.26 9.11
N LEU A 275 28.38 -1.95 8.94
CA LEU A 275 28.01 -1.22 7.73
C LEU A 275 28.64 -1.83 6.48
N LEU A 276 29.96 -2.08 6.50
CA LEU A 276 30.68 -2.66 5.37
C LEU A 276 30.18 -4.07 5.04
N ALA A 277 29.92 -4.90 6.06
CA ALA A 277 29.35 -6.24 5.87
C ALA A 277 27.94 -6.19 5.25
N VAL A 278 27.05 -5.35 5.77
CA VAL A 278 25.69 -5.18 5.24
C VAL A 278 25.71 -4.59 3.83
N ALA A 279 26.53 -3.57 3.58
CA ALA A 279 26.70 -2.97 2.26
C ALA A 279 27.26 -3.98 1.23
N ALA A 280 28.24 -4.82 1.63
CA ALA A 280 28.76 -5.89 0.78
C ALA A 280 27.70 -6.93 0.44
N VAL A 281 26.87 -7.34 1.41
CA VAL A 281 25.74 -8.26 1.17
C VAL A 281 24.70 -7.64 0.24
N VAL A 282 24.27 -6.39 0.49
CA VAL A 282 23.30 -5.68 -0.36
C VAL A 282 23.85 -5.49 -1.78
N CYS A 283 25.13 -5.15 -1.92
CA CYS A 283 25.81 -5.01 -3.21
C CYS A 283 25.87 -6.35 -3.95
N HIS A 284 26.36 -7.41 -3.30
CA HIS A 284 26.50 -8.73 -3.90
C HIS A 284 25.16 -9.35 -4.33
N VAL A 285 24.18 -9.36 -3.42
CA VAL A 285 22.84 -9.91 -3.70
C VAL A 285 22.11 -9.05 -4.73
N GLY A 286 22.10 -7.73 -4.54
CA GLY A 286 21.40 -6.79 -5.41
C GLY A 286 21.95 -6.79 -6.84
N LEU A 287 23.28 -6.74 -7.02
CA LEU A 287 23.89 -6.82 -8.36
C LEU A 287 23.68 -8.18 -9.01
N ARG A 288 23.85 -9.31 -8.30
CA ARG A 288 23.56 -10.64 -8.85
C ARG A 288 22.12 -10.75 -9.33
N ARG A 289 21.17 -10.17 -8.59
CA ARG A 289 19.76 -10.12 -8.99
C ARG A 289 19.54 -9.17 -10.19
N ALA A 290 20.13 -7.98 -10.19
CA ALA A 290 20.04 -7.05 -11.32
C ALA A 290 20.58 -7.66 -12.63
N VAL A 291 21.76 -8.29 -12.60
CA VAL A 291 22.35 -9.01 -13.75
C VAL A 291 21.39 -10.11 -14.25
N ARG A 292 20.89 -10.96 -13.35
CA ARG A 292 19.90 -12.02 -13.66
C ARG A 292 18.62 -11.51 -14.30
N TYR A 293 18.15 -10.29 -13.97
CA TYR A 293 16.99 -9.68 -14.64
C TYR A 293 17.36 -8.96 -15.95
N ALA A 294 18.62 -8.51 -16.11
CA ALA A 294 19.12 -7.99 -17.38
C ALA A 294 19.23 -9.09 -18.44
N GLU A 295 19.77 -10.25 -18.06
CA GLU A 295 19.86 -11.46 -18.89
C GLU A 295 18.46 -11.98 -19.30
N ASP A 296 17.50 -11.93 -18.39
CA ASP A 296 16.07 -12.22 -18.63
C ASP A 296 15.37 -11.13 -19.48
N GLY A 297 16.09 -10.11 -19.94
CA GLY A 297 15.58 -9.06 -20.83
C GLY A 297 14.61 -8.08 -20.15
N GLN A 298 14.70 -7.91 -18.82
CA GLN A 298 13.97 -6.93 -18.03
C GLN A 298 14.86 -5.72 -17.69
N THR A 299 15.43 -5.07 -18.71
CA THR A 299 16.45 -4.01 -18.57
C THR A 299 16.06 -2.88 -17.61
N LEU A 300 14.81 -2.39 -17.66
CA LEU A 300 14.33 -1.34 -16.76
C LEU A 300 14.33 -1.79 -15.28
N LEU A 301 13.93 -3.04 -15.01
CA LEU A 301 13.97 -3.59 -13.65
C LEU A 301 15.43 -3.73 -13.20
N ALA A 302 16.30 -4.29 -14.04
CA ALA A 302 17.72 -4.42 -13.73
C ALA A 302 18.37 -3.07 -13.37
N VAL A 303 18.11 -2.02 -14.16
CA VAL A 303 18.58 -0.65 -13.91
C VAL A 303 18.00 -0.09 -12.61
N ALA A 304 16.71 -0.28 -12.35
CA ALA A 304 16.07 0.15 -11.11
C ALA A 304 16.71 -0.52 -9.88
N LEU A 305 16.98 -1.83 -9.94
CA LEU A 305 17.62 -2.56 -8.84
C LEU A 305 19.07 -2.12 -8.62
N THR A 306 19.87 -1.95 -9.68
CA THR A 306 21.23 -1.39 -9.56
C THR A 306 21.22 0.02 -8.95
N GLY A 307 20.24 0.85 -9.33
CA GLY A 307 20.03 2.16 -8.73
C GLY A 307 19.65 2.10 -7.23
N CYS A 308 18.75 1.19 -6.85
CA CYS A 308 18.41 0.94 -5.45
C CYS A 308 19.61 0.47 -4.61
N VAL A 309 20.48 -0.38 -5.17
CA VAL A 309 21.74 -0.77 -4.51
C VAL A 309 22.65 0.45 -4.38
N ALA A 310 22.87 1.21 -5.47
CA ALA A 310 23.75 2.37 -5.49
C ALA A 310 23.38 3.40 -4.40
N VAL A 311 22.10 3.75 -4.25
CA VAL A 311 21.67 4.68 -3.19
C VAL A 311 21.73 4.05 -1.79
N ALA A 312 21.47 2.75 -1.65
CA ALA A 312 21.57 2.11 -0.33
C ALA A 312 23.01 2.07 0.21
N VAL A 313 23.99 1.78 -0.65
CA VAL A 313 25.41 1.61 -0.26
C VAL A 313 26.26 2.88 -0.38
N ALA A 314 25.71 3.99 -0.89
CA ALA A 314 26.39 5.28 -0.90
C ALA A 314 26.68 5.78 0.54
N PRO A 315 27.72 6.62 0.75
CA PRO A 315 27.95 7.25 2.06
C PRO A 315 26.72 8.03 2.54
N VAL A 316 26.17 8.88 1.66
CA VAL A 316 24.97 9.68 1.90
C VAL A 316 24.05 9.57 0.68
N SER A 317 22.74 9.41 0.91
CA SER A 317 21.73 9.33 -0.14
C SER A 317 20.46 10.08 0.24
N TRP A 318 20.35 11.32 -0.19
CA TRP A 318 19.20 12.18 0.12
C TRP A 318 17.90 11.67 -0.54
N GLN A 319 16.74 11.95 0.08
CA GLN A 319 15.41 11.58 -0.43
C GLN A 319 15.19 11.91 -1.91
N HIS A 320 15.74 13.03 -2.41
CA HIS A 320 15.64 13.45 -3.82
C HIS A 320 16.37 12.52 -4.80
N GLN A 321 17.23 11.61 -4.34
CA GLN A 321 18.01 10.66 -5.15
C GLN A 321 17.35 9.26 -5.29
N LEU A 322 16.33 8.93 -4.50
CA LEU A 322 15.71 7.58 -4.48
C LEU A 322 14.68 7.31 -5.59
N LEU A 323 14.73 8.05 -6.69
CA LEU A 323 13.83 7.88 -7.84
C LEU A 323 13.86 6.45 -8.42
N TRP A 324 14.99 5.75 -8.26
CA TRP A 324 15.18 4.34 -8.60
C TRP A 324 14.12 3.42 -8.00
N VAL A 325 13.67 3.68 -6.77
CA VAL A 325 12.68 2.85 -6.08
C VAL A 325 11.36 2.86 -6.84
N LEU A 326 10.93 4.01 -7.37
CA LEU A 326 9.72 4.12 -8.19
C LEU A 326 9.84 3.32 -9.51
N LEU A 327 11.03 3.24 -10.11
CA LEU A 327 11.25 2.48 -11.35
C LEU A 327 11.09 0.96 -11.13
N THR A 328 11.20 0.47 -9.90
CA THR A 328 10.98 -0.95 -9.57
C THR A 328 9.51 -1.39 -9.76
N VAL A 329 8.57 -0.45 -9.94
CA VAL A 329 7.18 -0.73 -10.37
C VAL A 329 7.11 -1.50 -11.70
N ALA A 330 8.17 -1.42 -12.53
CA ALA A 330 8.32 -2.23 -13.73
C ALA A 330 8.39 -3.75 -13.45
N GLY A 331 8.82 -4.15 -12.25
CA GLY A 331 8.96 -5.54 -11.85
C GLY A 331 7.64 -6.18 -11.44
N ARG A 332 7.39 -7.41 -11.89
CA ARG A 332 6.19 -8.19 -11.54
C ARG A 332 6.48 -9.09 -10.35
N ALA A 333 5.91 -8.80 -9.19
CA ALA A 333 5.93 -9.67 -8.02
C ALA A 333 4.58 -10.39 -7.85
N GLY A 334 4.60 -11.62 -7.30
CA GLY A 334 3.39 -12.38 -7.00
C GLY A 334 2.79 -13.15 -8.18
N ARG A 335 2.32 -14.38 -7.91
CA ARG A 335 1.79 -15.32 -8.93
C ARG A 335 0.29 -15.12 -9.23
N GLY A 336 -0.49 -14.62 -8.27
CA GLY A 336 -1.91 -14.30 -8.46
C GLY A 336 -2.12 -12.93 -9.09
N ALA A 337 -3.20 -12.76 -9.85
CA ALA A 337 -3.55 -11.49 -10.48
C ALA A 337 -3.76 -10.35 -9.46
N SER A 338 -4.26 -10.66 -8.26
CA SER A 338 -4.38 -9.71 -7.14
C SER A 338 -3.04 -9.37 -6.49
N ASP A 339 -2.08 -10.30 -6.46
CA ASP A 339 -0.79 -10.10 -5.78
C ASP A 339 0.13 -9.16 -6.57
N ARG A 340 -0.06 -9.09 -7.89
CA ARG A 340 0.69 -8.20 -8.79
C ARG A 340 0.61 -6.72 -8.43
N TYR A 341 -0.43 -6.29 -7.72
CA TYR A 341 -0.59 -4.90 -7.30
C TYR A 341 0.13 -4.59 -5.99
N VAL A 342 0.51 -5.58 -5.19
CA VAL A 342 1.09 -5.38 -3.85
C VAL A 342 2.36 -4.53 -3.92
N TRP A 343 3.30 -4.91 -4.79
CA TRP A 343 4.57 -4.19 -4.93
C TRP A 343 4.40 -2.79 -5.55
N PRO A 344 3.72 -2.62 -6.72
CA PRO A 344 3.42 -1.30 -7.25
C PRO A 344 2.72 -0.36 -6.27
N VAL A 345 1.70 -0.83 -5.55
CA VAL A 345 0.96 -0.01 -4.58
C VAL A 345 1.84 0.34 -3.38
N ALA A 346 2.62 -0.61 -2.84
CA ALA A 346 3.56 -0.32 -1.76
C ALA A 346 4.59 0.74 -2.16
N VAL A 347 5.21 0.60 -3.33
CA VAL A 347 6.17 1.59 -3.85
C VAL A 347 5.52 2.95 -4.07
N VAL A 348 4.34 3.02 -4.71
CA VAL A 348 3.66 4.30 -4.93
C VAL A 348 3.29 4.96 -3.60
N LEU A 349 2.78 4.22 -2.61
CA LEU A 349 2.43 4.78 -1.30
C LEU A 349 3.68 5.27 -0.53
N VAL A 350 4.76 4.48 -0.52
CA VAL A 350 6.06 4.86 0.07
C VAL A 350 6.68 6.07 -0.63
N MET A 351 6.55 6.16 -1.96
CA MET A 351 7.07 7.28 -2.75
C MET A 351 6.20 8.54 -2.67
N THR A 352 4.94 8.50 -2.21
CA THR A 352 4.03 9.66 -2.30
C THR A 352 3.52 10.18 -0.95
N LEU A 353 3.33 9.30 0.03
CA LEU A 353 2.78 9.63 1.35
C LEU A 353 3.87 9.80 2.41
N PRO A 354 3.68 10.70 3.40
CA PRO A 354 4.53 10.76 4.59
C PRO A 354 4.57 9.42 5.32
N ALA A 355 5.74 9.01 5.83
CA ALA A 355 5.92 7.73 6.52
C ALA A 355 4.97 7.52 7.71
N ARG A 356 4.59 8.61 8.41
CA ARG A 356 3.56 8.62 9.48
C ARG A 356 2.14 8.23 9.03
N MET A 357 1.85 8.16 7.73
CA MET A 357 0.59 7.61 7.20
C MET A 357 0.68 6.10 6.90
N LEU A 358 1.90 5.59 6.73
CA LEU A 358 2.19 4.21 6.35
C LEU A 358 2.41 3.31 7.56
N LEU A 359 2.99 3.85 8.64
CA LEU A 359 3.25 3.14 9.91
C LEU A 359 2.73 3.93 11.11
N PRO A 360 2.24 3.29 12.18
CA PRO A 360 1.84 3.94 13.43
C PRO A 360 2.96 4.83 14.03
N ASN A 361 2.57 5.87 14.77
CA ASN A 361 3.51 6.71 15.52
C ASN A 361 3.83 6.07 16.87
N MET A 362 4.71 5.07 16.88
CA MET A 362 5.19 4.38 18.08
C MET A 362 6.72 4.35 18.03
N GLU A 363 7.39 4.54 19.17
CA GLU A 363 8.86 4.57 19.23
C GLU A 363 9.49 3.28 18.69
N LEU A 364 8.93 2.12 19.02
CA LEU A 364 9.33 0.81 18.50
C LEU A 364 9.35 0.73 16.96
N LEU A 365 8.54 1.56 16.28
CA LEU A 365 8.46 1.60 14.82
C LEU A 365 9.20 2.79 14.20
N SER A 366 9.80 3.69 14.98
CA SER A 366 10.56 4.83 14.45
C SER A 366 11.71 4.39 13.53
N PRO A 367 12.52 3.33 13.82
CA PRO A 367 13.61 2.96 12.94
C PRO A 367 13.11 2.44 11.59
N VAL A 368 11.94 1.78 11.56
CA VAL A 368 11.34 1.27 10.32
C VAL A 368 10.68 2.40 9.52
N ARG A 369 9.98 3.30 10.20
CA ARG A 369 9.27 4.44 9.61
C ARG A 369 10.23 5.46 9.01
N ASP A 370 11.26 5.82 9.75
CA ASP A 370 12.16 6.92 9.37
C ASP A 370 13.19 6.45 8.32
N ASN A 371 13.31 5.13 8.10
CA ASN A 371 14.10 4.51 7.02
C ASN A 371 13.24 3.84 5.93
N ILE A 372 11.94 4.13 5.84
CA ILE A 372 11.03 3.34 4.98
C ILE A 372 11.40 3.39 3.47
N LEU A 373 12.01 4.47 3.01
CA LEU A 373 12.46 4.62 1.61
C LEU A 373 13.69 3.72 1.34
N LEU A 374 14.69 3.76 2.22
CA LEU A 374 15.85 2.87 2.22
C LEU A 374 15.43 1.39 2.32
N LEU A 375 14.57 1.06 3.28
CA LEU A 375 14.09 -0.31 3.48
C LEU A 375 13.32 -0.82 2.24
N THR A 376 12.59 0.05 1.54
CA THR A 376 11.95 -0.30 0.27
C THR A 376 12.96 -0.49 -0.85
N ALA A 377 14.02 0.32 -0.93
CA ALA A 377 15.12 0.13 -1.88
C ALA A 377 15.86 -1.20 -1.66
N VAL A 378 16.22 -1.51 -0.42
CA VAL A 378 16.87 -2.77 -0.02
C VAL A 378 15.94 -3.96 -0.26
N ALA A 379 14.65 -3.85 0.09
CA ALA A 379 13.66 -4.88 -0.18
C ALA A 379 13.53 -5.17 -1.68
N ALA A 380 13.50 -4.14 -2.53
CA ALA A 380 13.51 -4.31 -3.99
C ALA A 380 14.76 -5.07 -4.45
N ALA A 381 15.93 -4.55 -4.08
CA ALA A 381 17.24 -5.07 -4.48
C ALA A 381 17.48 -6.52 -4.01
N CYS A 382 17.09 -6.87 -2.78
CA CYS A 382 17.49 -8.12 -2.14
C CYS A 382 16.34 -9.12 -1.93
N CYS A 383 15.13 -8.66 -1.57
CA CYS A 383 14.11 -9.52 -0.97
C CYS A 383 12.90 -9.84 -1.88
N VAL A 384 12.42 -8.88 -2.67
CA VAL A 384 11.14 -8.99 -3.40
C VAL A 384 11.26 -9.97 -4.57
N PRO A 385 10.52 -11.10 -4.60
CA PRO A 385 10.67 -12.12 -5.63
C PRO A 385 9.98 -11.70 -6.94
N PHE A 386 10.65 -10.86 -7.73
CA PHE A 386 10.20 -10.53 -9.08
C PHE A 386 10.30 -11.76 -9.99
N LEU A 387 9.22 -12.03 -10.73
CA LEU A 387 9.09 -13.13 -11.66
C LEU A 387 10.01 -12.93 -12.88
N ARG A 388 10.66 -14.00 -13.33
CA ARG A 388 11.37 -14.08 -14.61
C ARG A 388 10.39 -14.17 -15.79
N ARG A 389 10.77 -13.71 -16.97
CA ARG A 389 9.97 -13.82 -18.20
C ARG A 389 9.74 -15.26 -18.64
N ALA A 390 10.64 -16.17 -18.27
CA ALA A 390 10.51 -17.60 -18.48
C ALA A 390 9.39 -18.27 -17.62
N GLU A 391 8.93 -17.64 -16.54
CA GLU A 391 7.86 -18.19 -15.69
C GLU A 391 6.49 -18.03 -16.36
N ARG A 392 5.67 -19.09 -16.38
CA ARG A 392 4.31 -19.05 -16.98
C ARG A 392 3.46 -17.93 -16.38
N GLU A 393 3.56 -17.76 -15.05
CA GLU A 393 2.89 -16.70 -14.30
C GLU A 393 3.37 -15.28 -14.61
N PHE A 394 4.48 -15.07 -15.32
CA PHE A 394 4.89 -13.74 -15.78
C PHE A 394 3.99 -13.23 -16.92
N ALA A 395 3.62 -14.10 -17.85
CA ALA A 395 2.71 -13.77 -18.95
C ALA A 395 1.25 -13.87 -18.52
N ARG A 396 0.85 -14.98 -17.89
CA ARG A 396 -0.54 -15.28 -17.49
C ARG A 396 -0.61 -15.47 -15.97
N PRO A 397 -0.97 -14.45 -15.17
CA PRO A 397 -1.12 -14.62 -13.73
C PRO A 397 -2.26 -15.58 -13.43
N ARG A 398 -2.21 -16.24 -12.27
CA ARG A 398 -3.33 -17.06 -11.79
C ARG A 398 -4.56 -16.14 -11.61
N PRO A 399 -5.68 -16.39 -12.30
CA PRO A 399 -6.81 -15.47 -12.33
C PRO A 399 -7.48 -15.38 -10.95
N THR A 400 -8.00 -14.21 -10.61
CA THR A 400 -8.93 -14.07 -9.48
C THR A 400 -10.23 -14.77 -9.82
N VAL A 401 -10.68 -15.70 -8.97
CA VAL A 401 -11.98 -16.35 -9.15
C VAL A 401 -13.07 -15.35 -8.80
N HIS A 402 -13.94 -15.06 -9.75
CA HIS A 402 -15.12 -14.22 -9.55
C HIS A 402 -16.37 -15.07 -9.44
N ALA A 403 -17.33 -14.63 -8.63
CA ALA A 403 -18.68 -15.19 -8.65
C ALA A 403 -19.35 -14.91 -10.00
N PRO A 404 -20.27 -15.78 -10.47
CA PRO A 404 -21.11 -15.46 -11.61
C PRO A 404 -21.93 -14.18 -11.33
N PRO A 405 -22.22 -13.35 -12.35
CA PRO A 405 -23.05 -12.16 -12.18
C PRO A 405 -24.40 -12.54 -11.56
N GLY A 406 -24.74 -11.92 -10.43
CA GLY A 406 -26.06 -12.10 -9.82
C GLY A 406 -27.11 -11.35 -10.63
N ALA A 407 -28.21 -12.03 -10.98
CA ALA A 407 -29.35 -11.36 -11.61
C ALA A 407 -29.87 -10.23 -10.71
N SER A 408 -30.03 -9.03 -11.28
CA SER A 408 -30.69 -7.93 -10.59
C SER A 408 -32.14 -8.32 -10.26
N ARG A 409 -32.55 -8.14 -9.00
CA ARG A 409 -33.97 -8.26 -8.60
C ARG A 409 -34.77 -6.99 -8.90
N LEU A 410 -34.09 -5.87 -9.15
CA LEU A 410 -34.71 -4.59 -9.49
C LEU A 410 -34.88 -4.51 -11.01
N ARG A 411 -36.08 -4.88 -11.50
CA ARG A 411 -36.43 -4.86 -12.94
C ARG A 411 -36.22 -3.49 -13.61
N GLY A 412 -36.28 -2.39 -12.85
CA GLY A 412 -36.17 -1.02 -13.38
C GLY A 412 -34.77 -0.40 -13.41
N VAL A 413 -33.72 -1.06 -12.91
CA VAL A 413 -32.35 -0.48 -12.90
C VAL A 413 -31.32 -1.45 -13.52
N PRO A 414 -31.23 -1.51 -14.86
CA PRO A 414 -30.45 -2.53 -15.57
C PRO A 414 -28.91 -2.36 -15.50
N LEU A 415 -28.39 -1.31 -14.87
CA LEU A 415 -26.96 -0.92 -14.94
C LEU A 415 -26.10 -1.33 -13.72
N LEU A 416 -26.68 -1.94 -12.67
CA LEU A 416 -26.11 -1.81 -11.32
C LEU A 416 -24.93 -2.70 -10.87
N PRO A 417 -24.81 -4.01 -11.20
CA PRO A 417 -23.71 -4.83 -10.68
C PRO A 417 -22.39 -4.59 -11.45
N PHE A 418 -21.84 -3.38 -11.31
CA PHE A 418 -20.55 -2.97 -11.89
C PHE A 418 -19.37 -3.78 -11.31
N TRP A 419 -19.47 -4.26 -10.07
CA TRP A 419 -18.40 -5.01 -9.40
C TRP A 419 -18.64 -6.52 -9.41
N ARG A 420 -17.85 -7.24 -10.22
CA ARG A 420 -17.75 -8.72 -10.15
C ARG A 420 -17.10 -9.16 -8.84
N ARG A 421 -17.89 -9.72 -7.94
CA ARG A 421 -17.43 -10.20 -6.62
C ARG A 421 -16.29 -11.21 -6.75
N VAL A 422 -15.14 -10.89 -6.16
CA VAL A 422 -14.00 -11.81 -6.04
C VAL A 422 -14.24 -12.78 -4.88
N LEU A 423 -14.05 -14.08 -5.13
CA LEU A 423 -14.20 -15.16 -4.14
C LEU A 423 -12.87 -15.56 -3.50
N THR A 424 -11.73 -15.24 -4.14
CA THR A 424 -10.40 -15.49 -3.57
C THR A 424 -10.04 -14.51 -2.47
N ARG A 425 -9.30 -14.98 -1.46
CA ARG A 425 -8.73 -14.12 -0.42
C ARG A 425 -7.93 -12.97 -1.06
N PRO A 426 -8.10 -11.72 -0.60
CA PRO A 426 -7.22 -10.63 -0.99
C PRO A 426 -5.80 -10.88 -0.44
N ASN A 427 -4.81 -10.12 -0.93
CA ASN A 427 -3.47 -10.18 -0.38
C ASN A 427 -3.43 -9.43 0.97
N LEU A 428 -3.02 -10.12 2.05
CA LEU A 428 -3.05 -9.56 3.40
C LEU A 428 -2.23 -8.26 3.53
N LEU A 429 -1.03 -8.21 2.94
CA LEU A 429 -0.16 -7.04 3.03
C LEU A 429 -0.81 -5.81 2.38
N LEU A 430 -1.46 -6.01 1.22
CA LEU A 430 -2.19 -4.94 0.54
C LEU A 430 -3.43 -4.49 1.34
N GLU A 431 -4.19 -5.41 1.93
CA GLU A 431 -5.33 -5.05 2.78
C GLU A 431 -4.89 -4.28 4.04
N LEU A 432 -3.87 -4.75 4.75
CA LEU A 432 -3.33 -4.05 5.94
C LEU A 432 -2.79 -2.67 5.59
N LEU A 433 -2.06 -2.54 4.48
CA LEU A 433 -1.52 -1.26 4.01
C LEU A 433 -2.64 -0.27 3.62
N LEU A 434 -3.65 -0.72 2.87
CA LEU A 434 -4.79 0.11 2.50
C LEU A 434 -5.66 0.49 3.71
N ILE A 435 -5.84 -0.41 4.68
CA ILE A 435 -6.52 -0.10 5.96
C ILE A 435 -5.72 0.94 6.75
N ARG A 436 -4.39 0.79 6.86
CA ARG A 436 -3.55 1.74 7.61
C ARG A 436 -3.53 3.13 6.99
N VAL A 437 -3.42 3.23 5.67
CA VAL A 437 -3.49 4.50 4.93
C VAL A 437 -4.89 5.10 5.00
N GLY A 438 -5.93 4.30 4.79
CA GLY A 438 -7.34 4.73 4.88
C GLY A 438 -7.69 5.25 6.27
N TYR A 439 -7.28 4.56 7.33
CA TYR A 439 -7.40 5.02 8.71
C TYR A 439 -6.63 6.33 8.95
N SER A 440 -5.43 6.47 8.36
CA SER A 440 -4.66 7.72 8.47
C SER A 440 -5.36 8.91 7.81
N ALA A 441 -5.95 8.70 6.64
CA ALA A 441 -6.70 9.72 5.92
C ALA A 441 -8.00 10.07 6.67
N TYR A 442 -8.74 9.05 7.13
CA TYR A 442 -9.93 9.21 7.98
C TYR A 442 -9.62 10.03 9.24
N SER A 443 -8.52 9.72 9.94
CA SER A 443 -8.09 10.44 11.14
C SER A 443 -7.77 11.92 10.85
N GLN A 444 -7.04 12.20 9.76
CA GLN A 444 -6.74 13.58 9.36
C GLN A 444 -8.00 14.37 8.98
N VAL A 445 -8.92 13.78 8.22
CA VAL A 445 -10.20 14.42 7.88
C VAL A 445 -11.05 14.63 9.12
N ARG A 446 -11.14 13.66 10.05
CA ARG A 446 -11.88 13.80 11.32
C ARG A 446 -11.32 14.92 12.20
N MET A 447 -10.00 15.12 12.22
CA MET A 447 -9.36 16.25 12.92
C MET A 447 -9.67 17.60 12.25
N ALA A 448 -9.62 17.65 10.91
CA ALA A 448 -10.00 18.86 10.15
C ALA A 448 -11.51 19.16 10.20
N ALA A 449 -12.35 18.18 10.53
CA ALA A 449 -13.79 18.27 10.65
C ALA A 449 -14.29 18.80 12.01
N ALA A 450 -13.40 19.21 12.92
CA ALA A 450 -13.79 19.75 14.21
C ALA A 450 -14.47 21.12 14.08
N GLY A 451 -15.81 21.12 14.10
CA GLY A 451 -16.63 22.33 14.21
C GLY A 451 -16.43 23.05 15.56
N SER A 452 -16.99 24.24 15.70
CA SER A 452 -16.89 24.98 16.96
C SER A 452 -17.69 24.28 18.08
N ARG A 453 -17.17 24.35 19.31
CA ARG A 453 -17.82 23.80 20.51
C ARG A 453 -19.29 24.22 20.62
N ALA A 454 -19.56 25.52 20.44
CA ALA A 454 -20.91 26.09 20.53
C ALA A 454 -21.88 25.48 19.49
N THR A 455 -21.43 25.20 18.27
CA THR A 455 -22.25 24.51 17.26
C THR A 455 -22.59 23.09 17.70
N ALA A 456 -21.62 22.37 18.28
CA ALA A 456 -21.82 21.00 18.72
C ALA A 456 -22.73 20.89 19.97
N GLU A 457 -22.62 21.83 20.91
CA GLU A 457 -23.52 21.94 22.07
C GLU A 457 -24.94 22.30 21.63
N ALA A 458 -25.12 23.22 20.67
CA ALA A 458 -26.44 23.56 20.11
C ALA A 458 -27.11 22.36 19.41
N HIS A 459 -26.36 21.57 18.65
CA HIS A 459 -26.86 20.31 18.11
C HIS A 459 -27.17 19.26 19.21
N GLY A 460 -26.47 19.32 20.35
CA GLY A 460 -26.74 18.51 21.54
C GLY A 460 -28.12 18.80 22.13
N GLU A 461 -28.42 20.07 22.37
CA GLU A 461 -29.76 20.52 22.80
C GLU A 461 -30.85 20.14 21.78
N GLN A 462 -30.55 20.23 20.47
CA GLN A 462 -31.48 19.82 19.42
C GLN A 462 -31.79 18.31 19.49
N ILE A 463 -30.77 17.45 19.61
CA ILE A 463 -30.97 16.00 19.73
C ILE A 463 -31.72 15.66 21.02
N HIS A 464 -31.35 16.26 22.15
CA HIS A 464 -32.02 16.05 23.43
C HIS A 464 -33.50 16.51 23.40
N ALA A 465 -33.81 17.60 22.71
CA ALA A 465 -35.19 18.05 22.49
C ALA A 465 -36.01 17.06 21.65
N ILE A 466 -35.41 16.48 20.60
CA ILE A 466 -36.05 15.44 19.77
C ILE A 466 -36.26 14.16 20.58
N GLU A 467 -35.30 13.71 21.39
CA GLU A 467 -35.43 12.52 22.23
C GLU A 467 -36.52 12.67 23.29
N ARG A 468 -36.61 13.83 23.95
CA ARG A 468 -37.73 14.14 24.86
C ARG A 468 -39.08 14.13 24.14
N PHE A 469 -39.16 14.66 22.92
CA PHE A 469 -40.39 14.61 22.11
C PHE A 469 -40.78 13.17 21.73
N LEU A 470 -39.79 12.31 21.48
CA LEU A 470 -39.98 10.89 21.17
C LEU A 470 -40.11 9.98 22.40
N LEU A 471 -40.03 10.54 23.63
CA LEU A 471 -40.03 9.81 24.90
C LEU A 471 -38.88 8.78 25.01
N LEU A 472 -37.72 9.13 24.44
CA LEU A 472 -36.48 8.33 24.43
C LEU A 472 -35.44 8.82 25.45
N ASP A 473 -35.76 9.79 26.31
CA ASP A 473 -34.90 10.47 27.31
C ASP A 473 -34.42 9.59 28.49
N ILE A 474 -33.96 8.38 28.18
CA ILE A 474 -33.53 7.39 29.18
C ILE A 474 -32.09 7.59 29.63
N GLU A 475 -31.27 8.33 28.86
CA GLU A 475 -29.82 8.41 29.02
C GLU A 475 -29.41 8.81 30.43
N HIS A 476 -30.03 9.87 30.97
CA HIS A 476 -29.70 10.38 32.31
C HIS A 476 -29.98 9.34 33.39
N ARG A 477 -31.12 8.64 33.29
CA ARG A 477 -31.53 7.60 34.26
C ARG A 477 -30.60 6.39 34.19
N VAL A 478 -30.23 5.97 32.98
CA VAL A 478 -29.32 4.84 32.74
C VAL A 478 -27.91 5.17 33.21
N ASN A 479 -27.37 6.35 32.86
CA ASN A 479 -26.04 6.81 33.30
C ASN A 479 -25.93 6.84 34.83
N HIS A 480 -26.90 7.45 35.52
CA HIS A 480 -26.91 7.49 36.98
C HIS A 480 -27.11 6.11 37.63
N ALA A 481 -27.88 5.20 37.01
CA ALA A 481 -28.03 3.83 37.50
C ALA A 481 -26.74 3.00 37.35
N VAL A 482 -26.01 3.19 36.25
CA VAL A 482 -24.69 2.58 36.02
C VAL A 482 -23.68 3.10 37.04
N PHE A 483 -23.55 4.42 37.20
CA PHE A 483 -22.62 5.04 38.17
C PHE A 483 -22.87 4.62 39.63
N ARG A 484 -24.14 4.44 40.04
CA ARG A 484 -24.48 3.89 41.38
C ARG A 484 -24.11 2.42 41.55
N THR A 485 -23.78 1.71 40.47
CA THR A 485 -23.56 0.27 40.43
C THR A 485 -22.12 -0.01 39.97
N GLY A 486 -21.13 0.25 40.85
CA GLY A 486 -19.71 0.30 40.47
C GLY A 486 -19.14 -0.91 39.70
N TRP A 487 -19.66 -2.13 39.89
CA TRP A 487 -19.23 -3.30 39.08
C TRP A 487 -19.72 -3.20 37.63
N LEU A 488 -20.93 -2.66 37.42
CA LEU A 488 -21.55 -2.47 36.12
C LEU A 488 -20.90 -1.29 35.40
N GLU A 489 -20.57 -0.21 36.12
CA GLU A 489 -19.73 0.87 35.64
C GLU A 489 -18.38 0.35 35.14
N GLY A 490 -17.63 -0.36 35.98
CA GLY A 490 -16.34 -0.95 35.60
C GLY A 490 -16.43 -1.88 34.38
N PHE A 491 -17.47 -2.71 34.32
CA PHE A 491 -17.73 -3.57 33.16
C PHE A 491 -18.02 -2.76 31.89
N LEU A 492 -18.93 -1.78 31.93
CA LEU A 492 -19.32 -0.99 30.75
C LEU A 492 -18.19 -0.05 30.30
N ASN A 493 -17.40 0.50 31.21
CA ASN A 493 -16.19 1.28 30.90
C ASN A 493 -15.13 0.42 30.19
N PHE A 494 -14.85 -0.79 30.70
CA PHE A 494 -13.93 -1.73 30.06
C PHE A 494 -14.44 -2.22 28.69
N TYR A 495 -15.76 -2.48 28.60
CA TYR A 495 -16.40 -2.89 27.36
C TYR A 495 -16.34 -1.78 26.30
N TYR A 496 -16.69 -0.55 26.69
CA TYR A 496 -16.65 0.66 25.88
C TYR A 496 -15.23 0.90 25.33
N THR A 497 -14.21 0.83 26.18
CA THR A 497 -12.82 1.12 25.77
C THR A 497 -12.19 0.01 24.92
N SER A 498 -12.55 -1.26 25.13
CA SER A 498 -11.81 -2.41 24.55
C SER A 498 -12.53 -3.14 23.42
N PHE A 499 -13.80 -3.50 23.59
CA PHE A 499 -14.45 -4.49 22.72
C PHE A 499 -14.77 -3.96 21.32
N HIS A 500 -14.98 -2.65 21.17
CA HIS A 500 -15.28 -2.02 19.89
C HIS A 500 -14.12 -2.09 18.88
N PHE A 501 -12.87 -2.28 19.33
CA PHE A 501 -11.73 -2.58 18.45
C PHE A 501 -11.50 -4.08 18.28
N VAL A 502 -11.50 -4.84 19.38
CA VAL A 502 -11.14 -6.26 19.37
C VAL A 502 -12.12 -7.08 18.55
N VAL A 503 -13.43 -6.90 18.75
CA VAL A 503 -14.44 -7.77 18.11
C VAL A 503 -14.49 -7.58 16.57
N PRO A 504 -14.52 -6.36 15.99
CA PRO A 504 -14.48 -6.21 14.55
C PRO A 504 -13.22 -6.77 13.90
N LEU A 505 -12.05 -6.59 14.54
CA LEU A 505 -10.79 -7.18 14.06
C LEU A 505 -10.81 -8.71 14.11
N THR A 506 -11.34 -9.31 15.20
CA THR A 506 -11.54 -10.76 15.30
C THR A 506 -12.48 -11.29 14.21
N VAL A 507 -13.62 -10.62 13.97
CA VAL A 507 -14.57 -11.00 12.92
C VAL A 507 -13.90 -10.91 11.54
N LEU A 508 -13.20 -9.82 11.23
CA LEU A 508 -12.44 -9.69 9.98
C LEU A 508 -11.37 -10.78 9.82
N GLY A 509 -10.61 -11.10 10.87
CA GLY A 509 -9.59 -12.15 10.86
C GLY A 509 -10.18 -13.54 10.63
N VAL A 510 -11.26 -13.90 11.33
CA VAL A 510 -11.98 -15.17 11.15
C VAL A 510 -12.55 -15.27 9.73
N LEU A 511 -13.13 -14.19 9.20
CA LEU A 511 -13.59 -14.17 7.81
C LEU A 511 -12.43 -14.30 6.80
N TYR A 512 -11.31 -13.61 7.01
CA TYR A 512 -10.16 -13.68 6.12
C TYR A 512 -9.60 -15.11 6.01
N VAL A 513 -9.52 -15.81 7.14
CA VAL A 513 -9.00 -17.19 7.21
C VAL A 513 -10.04 -18.22 6.76
N ARG A 514 -11.27 -18.18 7.28
CA ARG A 514 -12.27 -19.25 7.11
C ARG A 514 -13.35 -18.97 6.07
N ARG A 515 -13.63 -17.71 5.71
CA ARG A 515 -14.68 -17.31 4.76
C ARG A 515 -14.24 -16.20 3.79
N PRO A 516 -13.22 -16.44 2.92
CA PRO A 516 -12.79 -15.46 1.92
C PRO A 516 -13.92 -14.96 1.00
N ASP A 517 -14.91 -15.81 0.75
CA ASP A 517 -16.16 -15.52 0.01
C ASP A 517 -16.99 -14.38 0.63
N ALA A 518 -16.92 -14.25 1.96
CA ALA A 518 -17.67 -13.27 2.73
C ALA A 518 -16.82 -12.09 3.22
N TYR A 519 -15.50 -12.28 3.39
CA TYR A 519 -14.57 -11.25 3.90
C TYR A 519 -14.70 -9.92 3.15
N ARG A 520 -14.58 -9.94 1.81
CA ARG A 520 -14.63 -8.72 0.98
C ARG A 520 -15.98 -7.99 1.08
N TRP A 521 -17.09 -8.73 1.19
CA TRP A 521 -18.42 -8.15 1.40
C TRP A 521 -18.50 -7.44 2.76
N ALA A 522 -18.07 -8.12 3.83
CA ALA A 522 -18.15 -7.60 5.18
C ALA A 522 -17.26 -6.36 5.33
N ARG A 523 -15.97 -6.47 4.93
CA ARG A 523 -15.00 -5.37 4.99
C ARG A 523 -15.43 -4.15 4.18
N THR A 524 -16.00 -4.34 2.99
CA THR A 524 -16.39 -3.21 2.14
C THR A 524 -17.62 -2.48 2.69
N ALA A 525 -18.58 -3.21 3.28
CA ALA A 525 -19.70 -2.59 3.98
C ALA A 525 -19.24 -1.80 5.22
N LEU A 526 -18.29 -2.32 6.00
CA LEU A 526 -17.67 -1.60 7.12
C LEU A 526 -16.96 -0.32 6.67
N GLY A 527 -16.22 -0.42 5.57
CA GLY A 527 -15.54 0.73 4.96
C GLY A 527 -16.53 1.83 4.52
N PHE A 528 -17.61 1.46 3.84
CA PHE A 528 -18.65 2.43 3.48
C PHE A 528 -19.36 3.02 4.70
N ALA A 529 -19.73 2.21 5.69
CA ALA A 529 -20.35 2.70 6.93
C ALA A 529 -19.43 3.71 7.65
N THR A 530 -18.13 3.46 7.70
CA THR A 530 -17.14 4.35 8.32
C THR A 530 -16.94 5.65 7.53
N LEU A 531 -16.98 5.61 6.19
CA LEU A 531 -16.92 6.80 5.35
C LEU A 531 -18.21 7.65 5.42
N LEU A 532 -19.38 7.00 5.51
CA LEU A 532 -20.66 7.67 5.70
C LEU A 532 -20.75 8.30 7.10
N ALA A 533 -20.21 7.64 8.13
CA ALA A 533 -20.09 8.24 9.46
C ALA A 533 -19.16 9.46 9.47
N LEU A 534 -18.03 9.43 8.75
CA LEU A 534 -17.15 10.59 8.60
C LEU A 534 -17.88 11.79 7.97
N LEU A 535 -18.72 11.55 6.97
CA LEU A 535 -19.55 12.58 6.37
C LEU A 535 -20.59 13.11 7.37
N GLY A 536 -21.19 12.23 8.19
CA GLY A 536 -22.07 12.62 9.30
C GLY A 536 -21.38 13.54 10.30
N PHE A 537 -20.21 13.17 10.81
CA PHE A 537 -19.43 14.00 11.74
C PHE A 537 -19.04 15.36 11.16
N TRP A 538 -18.79 15.43 9.86
CA TRP A 538 -18.43 16.68 9.17
C TRP A 538 -19.63 17.60 8.93
N LEU A 539 -20.81 17.04 8.64
CA LEU A 539 -22.04 17.80 8.41
C LEU A 539 -22.77 18.19 9.71
N TYR A 540 -22.66 17.36 10.76
CA TYR A 540 -23.40 17.50 12.01
C TYR A 540 -22.48 17.21 13.22
N PRO A 541 -21.53 18.11 13.53
CA PRO A 541 -20.73 18.00 14.75
C PRO A 541 -21.67 18.07 15.97
N LEU A 542 -21.54 17.14 16.91
CA LEU A 542 -22.50 16.93 17.98
C LEU A 542 -21.79 16.69 19.31
N ALA A 543 -22.17 17.45 20.33
CA ALA A 543 -21.74 17.24 21.70
C ALA A 543 -22.45 15.99 22.29
N PRO A 544 -21.68 15.02 22.83
CA PRO A 544 -22.24 13.89 23.56
C PRO A 544 -22.77 14.32 24.94
N PRO A 545 -23.65 13.54 25.59
CA PRO A 545 -24.32 13.93 26.84
C PRO A 545 -23.37 14.40 27.95
N ARG A 546 -22.23 13.70 28.14
CA ARG A 546 -21.21 14.06 29.14
C ARG A 546 -20.49 15.40 28.90
N LEU A 547 -20.62 15.98 27.71
CA LEU A 547 -20.09 17.31 27.38
C LEU A 547 -21.18 18.41 27.39
N MET A 548 -22.38 18.11 27.90
CA MET A 548 -23.48 19.07 28.08
C MET A 548 -23.56 19.52 29.56
N PRO A 549 -22.90 20.62 29.96
CA PRO A 549 -22.74 20.98 31.38
C PRO A 549 -24.06 21.30 32.10
N ALA A 550 -25.10 21.73 31.38
CA ALA A 550 -26.42 22.04 31.94
C ALA A 550 -27.29 20.81 32.24
N LEU A 551 -26.91 19.62 31.76
CA LEU A 551 -27.76 18.42 31.77
C LEU A 551 -27.36 17.36 32.81
N GLY A 552 -26.32 17.60 33.62
CA GLY A 552 -26.01 16.79 34.81
C GLY A 552 -25.40 15.40 34.56
N PHE A 553 -25.02 15.06 33.33
CA PHE A 553 -24.42 13.76 33.00
C PHE A 553 -23.03 13.53 33.63
N ILE A 554 -22.73 12.26 33.93
CA ILE A 554 -21.44 11.83 34.50
C ILE A 554 -20.61 11.10 33.44
N ASP A 555 -19.39 11.58 33.16
CA ASP A 555 -18.39 10.81 32.40
C ASP A 555 -17.77 9.74 33.31
N THR A 556 -18.29 8.51 33.23
CA THR A 556 -17.78 7.38 34.02
C THR A 556 -16.43 6.86 33.53
N VAL A 557 -15.99 7.21 32.31
CA VAL A 557 -14.77 6.66 31.68
C VAL A 557 -13.55 7.51 32.04
N HIS A 558 -13.73 8.83 32.09
CA HIS A 558 -12.65 9.79 32.33
C HIS A 558 -12.80 10.58 33.64
N GLY A 559 -13.90 10.40 34.38
CA GLY A 559 -14.19 11.16 35.59
C GLY A 559 -14.71 12.58 35.28
N VAL A 560 -14.97 13.34 36.35
CA VAL A 560 -15.56 14.69 36.26
C VAL A 560 -14.69 15.60 35.39
N GLN A 561 -15.26 16.11 34.30
CA GLN A 561 -14.57 16.93 33.32
C GLN A 561 -14.48 18.40 33.78
N ASP A 562 -13.26 18.93 33.87
CA ASP A 562 -13.03 20.38 33.95
C ASP A 562 -13.22 20.98 32.56
N PHE A 563 -14.38 21.59 32.29
CA PHE A 563 -14.69 22.21 30.99
C PHE A 563 -13.79 23.41 30.61
N SER A 564 -12.88 23.85 31.50
CA SER A 564 -11.83 24.84 31.23
C SER A 564 -10.46 24.22 30.94
N ARG A 565 -10.17 23.02 31.49
CA ARG A 565 -8.94 22.24 31.25
C ARG A 565 -9.23 20.72 31.26
N PRO A 566 -9.95 20.21 30.25
CA PRO A 566 -10.49 18.85 30.33
C PRO A 566 -9.42 17.79 30.06
N ASP A 567 -9.41 16.74 30.88
CA ASP A 567 -8.55 15.56 30.72
C ASP A 567 -9.34 14.39 30.13
N TYR A 568 -8.79 13.85 29.05
CA TYR A 568 -9.41 12.82 28.22
C TYR A 568 -8.52 11.58 28.08
N GLY A 569 -7.31 11.58 28.66
CA GLY A 569 -6.31 10.53 28.51
C GLY A 569 -5.50 10.60 27.20
N SER A 570 -4.28 10.05 27.25
CA SER A 570 -3.24 10.21 26.23
C SER A 570 -3.57 9.62 24.84
N LEU A 571 -4.54 8.71 24.74
CA LEU A 571 -4.94 8.09 23.47
C LEU A 571 -6.08 8.83 22.73
N THR A 572 -6.83 9.70 23.41
CA THR A 572 -8.00 10.39 22.84
C THR A 572 -7.72 11.84 22.45
N ALA A 573 -6.60 12.41 22.90
CA ALA A 573 -6.10 13.74 22.51
C ALA A 573 -5.96 13.93 20.97
N PHE A 574 -5.94 12.83 20.21
CA PHE A 574 -5.91 12.80 18.74
C PHE A 574 -7.28 12.46 18.11
N THR A 575 -8.38 12.63 18.85
CA THR A 575 -9.75 12.33 18.37
C THR A 575 -10.69 13.51 18.60
N ASN A 576 -11.42 13.93 17.56
CA ASN A 576 -12.48 14.92 17.70
C ASN A 576 -13.63 14.34 18.56
N GLN A 577 -13.91 14.99 19.69
CA GLN A 577 -14.85 14.53 20.71
C GLN A 577 -16.28 15.05 20.51
N TYR A 578 -16.43 16.14 19.76
CA TYR A 578 -17.71 16.70 19.32
C TYR A 578 -18.21 15.98 18.04
N ALA A 579 -18.02 14.67 18.00
CA ALA A 579 -18.32 13.78 16.87
C ALA A 579 -19.13 12.58 17.37
N ALA A 580 -20.25 12.84 18.04
CA ALA A 580 -21.11 11.81 18.62
C ALA A 580 -22.03 11.13 17.58
N MET A 581 -22.66 11.91 16.69
CA MET A 581 -23.56 11.40 15.64
C MET A 581 -22.84 11.19 14.31
N PRO A 582 -22.90 10.01 13.67
CA PRO A 582 -23.50 8.75 14.14
C PRO A 582 -22.52 7.92 15.00
N SER A 583 -23.03 7.15 15.96
CA SER A 583 -22.18 6.34 16.83
C SER A 583 -21.48 5.21 16.07
N LEU A 584 -20.18 5.37 15.81
CA LEU A 584 -19.36 4.34 15.19
C LEU A 584 -19.13 3.12 16.08
N HIS A 585 -19.12 3.30 17.40
CA HIS A 585 -19.03 2.19 18.35
C HIS A 585 -20.18 1.22 18.14
N PHE A 586 -21.41 1.72 18.15
CA PHE A 586 -22.59 0.92 17.85
C PHE A 586 -22.64 0.48 16.38
N GLY A 587 -22.22 1.33 15.44
CA GLY A 587 -22.16 0.96 14.02
C GLY A 587 -21.26 -0.27 13.77
N TRP A 588 -20.07 -0.31 14.36
CA TRP A 588 -19.14 -1.42 14.21
C TRP A 588 -19.62 -2.69 14.92
N SER A 589 -20.24 -2.58 16.10
CA SER A 589 -20.78 -3.75 16.80
C SER A 589 -22.06 -4.28 16.16
N LEU A 590 -22.93 -3.42 15.61
CA LEU A 590 -24.08 -3.82 14.81
C LEU A 590 -23.65 -4.48 13.51
N TRP A 591 -22.62 -3.94 12.84
CA TRP A 591 -21.99 -4.60 11.68
C TRP A 591 -21.51 -6.01 12.05
N CYS A 592 -20.82 -6.20 13.18
CA CYS A 592 -20.43 -7.51 13.68
C CYS A 592 -21.65 -8.43 13.87
N GLY A 593 -22.71 -7.95 14.52
CA GLY A 593 -23.95 -8.70 14.73
C GLY A 593 -24.59 -9.14 13.42
N VAL A 594 -24.77 -8.22 12.46
CA VAL A 594 -25.30 -8.52 11.11
C VAL A 594 -24.44 -9.55 10.38
N VAL A 595 -23.12 -9.41 10.43
CA VAL A 595 -22.16 -10.35 9.81
C VAL A 595 -22.28 -11.74 10.44
N VAL A 596 -22.33 -11.84 11.77
CA VAL A 596 -22.44 -13.12 12.50
C VAL A 596 -23.81 -13.76 12.25
N VAL A 597 -24.91 -13.02 12.37
CA VAL A 597 -26.28 -13.52 12.10
C VAL A 597 -26.40 -14.05 10.67
N ALA A 598 -25.83 -13.36 9.69
CA ALA A 598 -25.91 -13.74 8.27
C ALA A 598 -25.01 -14.93 7.87
N LEU A 599 -24.04 -15.33 8.70
CA LEU A 599 -23.03 -16.34 8.35
C LEU A 599 -22.96 -17.52 9.33
N ALA A 600 -23.41 -17.36 10.57
CA ALA A 600 -23.32 -18.39 11.59
C ALA A 600 -24.41 -19.47 11.40
N PRO A 601 -24.05 -20.77 11.48
CA PRO A 601 -25.00 -21.85 11.29
C PRO A 601 -25.88 -22.11 12.51
N LYS A 602 -25.38 -21.92 13.74
CA LYS A 602 -26.07 -22.27 15.00
C LYS A 602 -26.77 -21.04 15.61
N LEU A 603 -27.96 -21.22 16.17
CA LEU A 603 -28.76 -20.13 16.77
C LEU A 603 -28.00 -19.41 17.89
N TRP A 604 -27.36 -20.13 18.81
CA TRP A 604 -26.60 -19.52 19.91
C TRP A 604 -25.49 -18.58 19.43
N MET A 605 -24.86 -18.87 18.29
CA MET A 605 -23.83 -17.99 17.69
C MET A 605 -24.46 -16.69 17.18
N ARG A 606 -25.69 -16.75 16.66
CA ARG A 606 -26.44 -15.57 16.20
C ARG A 606 -26.87 -14.70 17.39
N LEU A 607 -27.36 -15.33 18.46
CA LEU A 607 -27.68 -14.65 19.72
C LEU A 607 -26.43 -13.98 20.31
N LEU A 608 -25.31 -14.68 20.38
CA LEU A 608 -24.02 -14.11 20.82
C LEU A 608 -23.57 -12.94 19.93
N GLY A 609 -23.78 -13.03 18.62
CA GLY A 609 -23.54 -11.92 17.69
C GLY A 609 -24.42 -10.70 17.95
N LEU A 610 -25.66 -10.88 18.40
CA LEU A 610 -26.59 -9.80 18.75
C LEU A 610 -26.39 -9.23 20.16
N LEU A 611 -25.81 -10.00 21.09
CA LEU A 611 -25.43 -9.49 22.41
C LEU A 611 -24.36 -8.40 22.33
N HIS A 612 -23.45 -8.46 21.33
CA HIS A 612 -22.42 -7.45 21.17
C HIS A 612 -22.96 -6.02 20.92
N PRO A 613 -23.80 -5.77 19.88
CA PRO A 613 -24.41 -4.46 19.70
C PRO A 613 -25.32 -4.04 20.86
N LEU A 614 -26.03 -4.99 21.49
CA LEU A 614 -26.84 -4.69 22.68
C LEU A 614 -25.98 -4.12 23.82
N PHE A 615 -24.89 -4.81 24.20
CA PHE A 615 -23.97 -4.31 25.21
C PHE A 615 -23.29 -3.01 24.79
N THR A 616 -23.02 -2.79 23.50
CA THR A 616 -22.52 -1.49 23.04
C THR A 616 -23.51 -0.36 23.27
N VAL A 617 -24.82 -0.53 23.01
CA VAL A 617 -25.82 0.51 23.32
C VAL A 617 -25.86 0.80 24.82
N CYS A 618 -25.92 -0.26 25.64
CA CYS A 618 -25.89 -0.10 27.10
C CYS A 618 -24.62 0.62 27.58
N ALA A 619 -23.46 0.33 26.96
CA ALA A 619 -22.20 0.99 27.29
C ALA A 619 -22.22 2.47 26.88
N ILE A 620 -22.51 2.81 25.62
CA ILE A 620 -22.42 4.21 25.16
C ILE A 620 -23.42 5.15 25.84
N VAL A 621 -24.60 4.65 26.20
CA VAL A 621 -25.63 5.39 26.95
C VAL A 621 -25.25 5.45 28.44
N GLY A 622 -24.86 4.32 29.02
CA GLY A 622 -24.44 4.23 30.42
C GLY A 622 -23.23 5.10 30.77
N THR A 623 -22.27 5.23 29.86
CA THR A 623 -21.10 6.10 30.03
C THR A 623 -21.33 7.54 29.55
N ALA A 624 -22.57 7.93 29.23
CA ALA A 624 -22.92 9.26 28.70
C ALA A 624 -22.09 9.69 27.47
N ASN A 625 -21.58 8.73 26.70
CA ASN A 625 -20.71 8.97 25.56
C ASN A 625 -21.48 9.21 24.25
N HIS A 626 -22.76 8.84 24.18
CA HIS A 626 -23.65 9.02 23.04
C HIS A 626 -25.12 9.15 23.46
N TRP A 627 -25.92 9.80 22.60
CA TRP A 627 -27.38 9.82 22.66
C TRP A 627 -27.98 8.53 22.07
N VAL A 628 -29.23 8.18 22.39
CA VAL A 628 -29.91 7.01 21.77
C VAL A 628 -30.06 7.20 20.25
N LEU A 629 -30.32 8.43 19.77
CA LEU A 629 -30.37 8.75 18.35
C LEU A 629 -29.01 8.59 17.66
N ASP A 630 -27.88 8.73 18.35
CA ASP A 630 -26.56 8.43 17.76
C ASP A 630 -26.46 6.96 17.35
N ALA A 631 -27.07 6.06 18.12
CA ALA A 631 -27.16 4.64 17.78
C ALA A 631 -28.09 4.42 16.57
N VAL A 632 -29.19 5.18 16.45
CA VAL A 632 -30.04 5.16 15.24
C VAL A 632 -29.26 5.61 14.01
N GLY A 633 -28.50 6.71 14.10
CA GLY A 633 -27.58 7.15 13.04
C GLY A 633 -26.53 6.07 12.71
N GLY A 634 -25.98 5.40 13.72
CA GLY A 634 -25.08 4.25 13.59
C GLY A 634 -25.71 3.11 12.80
N ALA A 635 -26.96 2.76 13.08
CA ALA A 635 -27.72 1.77 12.32
C ALA A 635 -27.94 2.19 10.87
N MET A 636 -28.28 3.46 10.63
CA MET A 636 -28.51 4.00 9.29
C MET A 636 -27.25 3.92 8.42
N VAL A 637 -26.06 4.31 8.92
CA VAL A 637 -24.82 4.21 8.13
C VAL A 637 -24.37 2.77 7.88
N VAL A 638 -24.64 1.84 8.80
CA VAL A 638 -24.40 0.40 8.59
C VAL A 638 -25.34 -0.17 7.54
N ALA A 639 -26.63 0.14 7.62
CA ALA A 639 -27.63 -0.27 6.64
C ALA A 639 -27.30 0.29 5.24
N ALA A 640 -26.95 1.57 5.15
CA ALA A 640 -26.49 2.20 3.92
C ALA A 640 -25.19 1.58 3.38
N GLY A 641 -24.22 1.24 4.25
CA GLY A 641 -22.99 0.55 3.88
C GLY A 641 -23.23 -0.83 3.25
N PHE A 642 -24.12 -1.64 3.84
CA PHE A 642 -24.54 -2.92 3.23
C PHE A 642 -25.40 -2.73 1.98
N GLY A 643 -26.26 -1.72 1.96
CA GLY A 643 -27.08 -1.34 0.80
C GLY A 643 -26.23 -0.97 -0.41
N LEU A 644 -25.20 -0.14 -0.21
CA LEU A 644 -24.27 0.26 -1.27
C LEU A 644 -23.47 -0.93 -1.82
N VAL A 645 -23.03 -1.88 -0.96
CA VAL A 645 -22.45 -3.15 -1.44
C VAL A 645 -23.46 -3.99 -2.23
N HIS A 646 -24.73 -4.03 -1.82
CA HIS A 646 -25.78 -4.75 -2.55
C HIS A 646 -26.03 -4.13 -3.93
N VAL A 647 -26.10 -2.81 -4.01
CA VAL A 647 -26.29 -2.04 -5.24
C VAL A 647 -25.12 -2.26 -6.20
N LEU A 648 -23.87 -2.10 -5.74
CA LEU A 648 -22.67 -2.15 -6.60
C LEU A 648 -22.23 -3.58 -6.99
N ALA A 649 -22.44 -4.58 -6.11
CA ALA A 649 -21.91 -5.94 -6.26
C ALA A 649 -22.98 -7.05 -6.20
N GLY A 650 -24.26 -6.67 -6.28
CA GLY A 650 -25.42 -7.55 -6.34
C GLY A 650 -25.73 -8.35 -5.07
N PRO A 651 -26.86 -9.10 -5.08
CA PRO A 651 -27.23 -9.99 -3.98
C PRO A 651 -26.16 -11.07 -3.74
N ARG A 652 -26.10 -11.61 -2.52
CA ARG A 652 -25.10 -12.64 -2.14
C ARG A 652 -25.52 -13.99 -2.74
N PRO A 653 -24.72 -14.63 -3.62
CA PRO A 653 -25.07 -15.95 -4.14
C PRO A 653 -24.98 -16.98 -3.01
N ARG A 654 -26.01 -17.83 -2.88
CA ARG A 654 -26.02 -18.97 -1.96
C ARG A 654 -25.18 -20.12 -2.54
N VAL A 655 -23.87 -19.92 -2.65
CA VAL A 655 -22.96 -20.97 -3.14
C VAL A 655 -22.87 -22.07 -2.08
N ARG A 656 -23.48 -23.23 -2.34
CA ARG A 656 -23.23 -24.46 -1.58
C ARG A 656 -21.80 -24.93 -1.90
N THR A 657 -20.97 -25.06 -0.88
CA THR A 657 -19.52 -25.32 -0.95
C THR A 657 -19.11 -26.67 -1.55
N GLY A 658 -20.05 -27.55 -1.92
CA GLY A 658 -19.75 -28.88 -2.47
C GLY A 658 -19.48 -28.94 -3.98
N ALA A 659 -19.81 -27.90 -4.75
CA ALA A 659 -19.78 -27.95 -6.23
C ALA A 659 -18.47 -27.47 -6.87
N MET A 660 -17.45 -27.11 -6.08
CA MET A 660 -16.19 -26.53 -6.59
C MET A 660 -15.01 -27.52 -6.45
N ARG A 661 -15.23 -28.76 -6.91
CA ARG A 661 -14.12 -29.67 -7.26
C ARG A 661 -13.51 -29.18 -8.57
N GLU A 662 -12.18 -29.25 -8.71
CA GLU A 662 -11.53 -28.95 -9.98
C GLU A 662 -12.11 -29.83 -11.09
N PRO A 663 -12.27 -29.31 -12.34
CA PRO A 663 -12.51 -30.18 -13.48
C PRO A 663 -11.35 -31.16 -13.56
N ALA A 664 -11.62 -32.46 -13.49
CA ALA A 664 -10.60 -33.46 -13.73
C ALA A 664 -9.95 -33.19 -15.09
N PRO A 665 -8.63 -33.32 -15.24
CA PRO A 665 -7.96 -33.05 -16.51
C PRO A 665 -8.56 -33.97 -17.58
N GLN A 666 -9.22 -33.38 -18.57
CA GLN A 666 -9.71 -34.14 -19.71
C GLN A 666 -8.51 -34.77 -20.41
N PRO A 667 -8.52 -36.10 -20.69
CA PRO A 667 -7.47 -36.73 -21.46
C PRO A 667 -7.41 -36.07 -22.84
N ALA A 668 -6.20 -35.82 -23.34
CA ALA A 668 -6.01 -35.15 -24.62
C ALA A 668 -6.66 -35.96 -25.77
N PRO A 669 -7.39 -35.32 -26.70
CA PRO A 669 -7.95 -36.01 -27.84
C PRO A 669 -6.81 -36.46 -28.76
N GLY A 670 -6.50 -37.76 -28.76
CA GLY A 670 -5.42 -38.33 -29.59
C GLY A 670 -4.87 -39.68 -29.16
N ALA A 671 -5.11 -40.15 -27.94
CA ALA A 671 -4.72 -41.50 -27.52
C ALA A 671 -5.75 -42.54 -28.00
N GLY A 672 -5.52 -43.11 -29.18
CA GLY A 672 -6.29 -44.26 -29.66
C GLY A 672 -6.01 -45.54 -28.83
N PRO A 673 -6.92 -46.52 -28.80
CA PRO A 673 -6.70 -47.77 -28.07
C PRO A 673 -5.59 -48.59 -28.74
N VAL A 674 -4.54 -48.94 -27.99
CA VAL A 674 -3.55 -49.93 -28.44
C VAL A 674 -4.16 -51.33 -28.24
N PRO A 675 -4.24 -52.17 -29.29
CA PRO A 675 -4.72 -53.55 -29.13
C PRO A 675 -3.64 -54.39 -28.45
N VAL A 676 -3.99 -55.03 -27.34
CA VAL A 676 -3.17 -56.08 -26.70
C VAL A 676 -3.54 -57.43 -27.31
N ALA A 677 -2.57 -58.20 -27.79
CA ALA A 677 -2.78 -59.48 -28.47
C ALA A 677 -1.94 -60.60 -27.84
N GLY A 678 -2.57 -61.75 -27.54
CA GLY A 678 -1.95 -63.00 -27.07
C GLY A 678 -1.58 -63.01 -25.57
N SER A 679 -1.71 -64.12 -24.82
CA SER A 679 -1.93 -65.53 -25.22
C SER A 679 -2.46 -66.43 -24.07
N GLY A 680 -3.51 -67.24 -24.31
CA GLY A 680 -4.02 -68.36 -23.48
C GLY A 680 -4.52 -68.00 -22.05
N GLN A 681 -5.37 -68.72 -21.32
CA GLN A 681 -6.25 -69.91 -21.49
C GLN A 681 -7.19 -69.91 -20.23
N GLU A 682 -8.37 -70.53 -20.12
CA GLU A 682 -9.14 -71.46 -20.97
C GLU A 682 -10.68 -71.35 -20.70
N THR A 683 -11.45 -72.41 -20.95
CA THR A 683 -12.90 -72.64 -20.64
C THR A 683 -13.20 -72.67 -19.13
N GLY A 684 -14.22 -72.03 -18.53
CA GLY A 684 -15.68 -72.24 -18.67
C GLY A 684 -16.26 -72.99 -17.44
N PRO A 685 -17.59 -73.12 -17.18
CA PRO A 685 -18.74 -72.30 -17.61
C PRO A 685 -19.87 -72.12 -16.51
N VAL A 686 -21.05 -71.57 -16.92
CA VAL A 686 -22.43 -71.64 -16.31
C VAL A 686 -22.78 -70.85 -15.00
N PRO A 687 -24.07 -70.61 -14.60
CA PRO A 687 -24.61 -69.24 -14.74
C PRO A 687 -25.55 -68.70 -13.60
N GLU A 688 -26.01 -67.46 -13.79
CA GLU A 688 -27.39 -66.90 -13.70
C GLU A 688 -28.45 -67.35 -12.64
N ALA A 689 -29.27 -66.36 -12.23
CA ALA A 689 -30.72 -66.42 -11.90
C ALA A 689 -31.21 -66.24 -10.42
N VAL A 690 -31.96 -65.14 -10.23
CA VAL A 690 -33.36 -65.11 -9.69
C VAL A 690 -33.65 -65.00 -8.16
N ARG A 691 -34.16 -63.79 -7.81
CA ARG A 691 -35.33 -63.41 -6.96
C ARG A 691 -35.38 -63.52 -5.41
N ASP A 692 -35.99 -62.45 -4.88
CA ASP A 692 -37.04 -62.33 -3.83
C ASP A 692 -36.79 -62.71 -2.35
N GLY A 693 -37.62 -62.09 -1.48
CA GLY A 693 -37.83 -62.49 -0.07
C GLY A 693 -36.95 -61.73 0.95
N ALA A 694 -37.28 -60.54 1.45
CA ALA A 694 -38.41 -60.15 2.30
C ALA A 694 -38.28 -60.48 3.82
N THR A 695 -38.63 -59.47 4.62
CA THR A 695 -39.15 -59.50 6.02
C THR A 695 -38.25 -59.82 7.24
N ARG A 696 -38.29 -58.85 8.18
CA ARG A 696 -38.41 -58.98 9.66
C ARG A 696 -37.21 -59.58 10.44
N ALA A 697 -37.04 -59.31 11.74
CA ALA A 697 -37.44 -58.20 12.63
C ALA A 697 -36.86 -58.45 14.05
N LYS A 698 -36.67 -57.38 14.86
CA LYS A 698 -36.42 -57.41 16.34
C LYS A 698 -35.17 -58.20 16.78
N GLY A 699 -34.47 -57.90 17.87
CA GLY A 699 -34.57 -56.88 18.92
C GLY A 699 -33.18 -56.77 19.59
N ALA A 700 -32.84 -55.68 20.28
CA ALA A 700 -33.16 -55.43 21.69
C ALA A 700 -32.28 -56.23 22.68
N GLY A 701 -31.58 -55.52 23.57
CA GLY A 701 -30.59 -56.06 24.53
C GLY A 701 -29.17 -56.06 23.93
N GLY A 702 -28.12 -55.49 24.54
CA GLY A 702 -28.00 -54.89 25.89
C GLY A 702 -27.03 -55.71 26.74
N GLY A 703 -26.00 -55.06 27.28
CA GLY A 703 -24.99 -55.69 28.15
C GLY A 703 -23.55 -55.33 27.76
N GLU A 704 -22.95 -54.38 28.49
CA GLU A 704 -21.53 -54.45 28.80
C GLU A 704 -21.29 -55.64 29.76
N PRO A 705 -20.05 -56.14 29.86
CA PRO A 705 -19.35 -55.87 31.12
C PRO A 705 -17.89 -55.43 30.96
N GLU A 706 -17.35 -54.89 32.04
CA GLU A 706 -15.96 -54.47 32.20
C GLU A 706 -14.97 -55.64 32.41
N ALA A 707 -13.68 -55.31 32.35
CA ALA A 707 -12.62 -55.69 33.30
C ALA A 707 -11.45 -56.60 32.82
N GLU A 708 -10.26 -56.00 32.98
CA GLU A 708 -9.00 -56.55 33.52
C GLU A 708 -7.88 -57.20 32.66
N GLY A 709 -6.65 -56.79 33.02
CA GLY A 709 -5.34 -57.45 32.77
C GLY A 709 -4.51 -56.94 31.57
N GLU A 710 -3.19 -56.73 31.66
CA GLU A 710 -2.28 -56.50 32.79
C GLU A 710 -0.88 -56.02 32.29
N GLY A 711 -0.06 -55.38 33.14
CA GLY A 711 1.41 -55.51 33.11
C GLY A 711 2.29 -54.48 32.33
N GLY A 712 3.32 -53.94 33.01
CA GLY A 712 4.53 -53.35 32.38
C GLY A 712 5.03 -52.02 32.97
N ARG A 713 6.14 -52.01 33.73
CA ARG A 713 6.68 -50.86 34.48
C ARG A 713 8.18 -50.58 34.20
N VAL A 714 8.56 -49.28 34.14
CA VAL A 714 9.74 -48.64 34.84
C VAL A 714 11.15 -48.74 34.15
N PRO A 715 12.14 -47.81 34.31
CA PRO A 715 12.19 -46.47 33.67
C PRO A 715 13.61 -46.08 33.11
N SER A 716 13.91 -44.77 33.03
CA SER A 716 15.11 -44.05 32.52
C SER A 716 16.49 -44.39 33.15
N PRO A 717 17.61 -43.87 32.61
CA PRO A 717 18.13 -42.54 33.04
C PRO A 717 18.83 -41.70 31.93
N GLY A 718 19.19 -40.45 32.24
CA GLY A 718 20.11 -39.61 31.43
C GLY A 718 19.63 -38.19 31.20
#